data_AF-A0A2X2WIF2-F1
#
_entry.id   AF-A0A2X2WIF2-F1
#
_cell.length_a   1.000
_cell.length_b   1.000
_cell.length_c   1.000
_cell.angle_alpha   90.00
_cell.angle_beta   90.00
_cell.angle_gamma   90.00
#
_symmetry.space_group_name_H-M   'P 1'
#
loop_
_entity.id
_entity.type
_entity.pdbx_description
1 polymer ?
#
loop_
_entity_poly.entity_id
_entity_poly.type
_entity_poly.pdbx_seq_one_letter_code
_entity_poly.pdbx_strand_id
1 'polypeptide(L)'
;MIYSTISHFTYNILKNNNIKNKSSVKKLSSGLRINNAADDAAGLAISEKMRAQIRGLNQASRNVQDFISMMQVVDGGLNDVTEAMQRMRELSITALNGTYTNEDREMIQNEYGNLKEYINNVSFFTEFNTINVYEEHRDTYEKFKGNKVLDDEVTVIKGVTDYLGVKVDGELKEIYLDSGIYTREAFVDMLDDKLWDVDRNLIPSLDKNNVLSLSAENCKKIDGLVGGALSFFYEYHISMGAGTVFGSSDLSGKLDIITGSNDKFTFTIEDKRYNVKFPPTPYPPYMGKGYTADEIVNIMQEQLDAQGADVKVYMNGNQIALDAGYRIIDGFAGNMIKIDGITSILYDNAKHGKIHKTKGYTTGRVSINSPIEIKKGENDTISFYLDDDNSSEKNIVLEGKTYNTIGEIVDEVNKKLEEQNIEAFAEASGTNLKISSKKLGYGSKIKLLDTANGYIPLFCEITEVSPTYNNGETIANPPPEGSTTPTYDYKSAYVMSSNFFNGITIDGSNDKLNFNVSGINANVNLTHGRFNSINEFKDSLQKSINNAGIENVQVKIYNSNKIVLETKEKGEKQYFSGLSGSGYKDIFVGENILKPYSNTGTTTYSYIQGRSSIGNNFEINSTNKNLSFDYIEDGKITNVSIELEEKTYATRGELINEINNKLGSIPITAKGYGSDAIELIVNNGGNNYKMENFSGGFYDNVFKSAVESVILPDEGDGYTNSYSEQQCYIVGRKDISNGVVINPGINDVLTFDLRDNGSIKKTISIKIPAEHHSPQNLINKINEELQKQGITNVKAEYGTVNTGTTADDSNKLVLRYINEEEGYYTIDGVRGNSAYSIFYNASGDPIPTYTVGIINLSQGVTIAAGENDTFTFDVDKKENTITLSEGEYTAETLLQEINNKLSEINSEVVASYYEGRLKLGYKGVGFHTIDNIRGNARDTLFMELKGRNEVIQNYVQAGANEKEGLVLEPFYMSSELLRINTTLIGSRKLSQKSLIRLDNALKSVLEKRGQAGAYQNRLESIYRNNENYAKNLQASESRITDLDMAKEVMEFVKTQILGQVSQAMLAQSNDQSQRLIQLFLDRK
;
A
#
# COMPACT_ATOMS: atom_id res chain seq x y z
N MET A 1 -93.94 80.53 15.97
CA MET A 1 -92.57 80.69 15.42
C MET A 1 -91.50 80.47 16.50
N ILE A 2 -91.48 81.26 17.59
CA ILE A 2 -90.49 81.13 18.69
C ILE A 2 -90.40 79.71 19.29
N TYR A 3 -91.53 79.08 19.64
CA TYR A 3 -91.53 77.72 20.20
C TYR A 3 -91.07 76.63 19.22
N SER A 4 -91.33 76.81 17.92
CA SER A 4 -90.83 75.90 16.88
C SER A 4 -89.31 76.00 16.74
N THR A 5 -88.75 77.22 16.81
CA THR A 5 -87.30 77.44 16.83
C THR A 5 -86.66 76.84 18.08
N ILE A 6 -87.29 76.98 19.26
CA ILE A 6 -86.83 76.35 20.51
C ILE A 6 -86.88 74.83 20.40
N SER A 7 -87.96 74.25 19.87
CA SER A 7 -88.05 72.80 19.66
C SER A 7 -87.01 72.30 18.65
N HIS A 8 -86.74 73.01 17.55
CA HIS A 8 -85.69 72.65 16.61
C HIS A 8 -84.28 72.74 17.23
N PHE A 9 -84.02 73.78 18.02
CA PHE A 9 -82.75 73.95 18.73
C PHE A 9 -82.54 72.84 19.77
N THR A 10 -83.55 72.56 20.60
CA THR A 10 -83.50 71.49 21.62
C THR A 10 -83.42 70.11 20.97
N TYR A 11 -84.04 69.90 19.80
CA TYR A 11 -83.88 68.68 19.02
C TYR A 11 -82.45 68.50 18.50
N ASN A 12 -81.82 69.56 18.00
CA ASN A 12 -80.41 69.52 17.58
C ASN A 12 -79.47 69.24 18.78
N ILE A 13 -79.76 69.82 19.96
CA ILE A 13 -79.05 69.51 21.20
C ILE A 13 -79.24 68.03 21.57
N LEU A 14 -80.46 67.51 21.53
CA LEU A 14 -80.76 66.11 21.85
C LEU A 14 -80.06 65.15 20.87
N LYS A 15 -80.07 65.47 19.57
CA LYS A 15 -79.36 64.70 18.54
C LYS A 15 -77.85 64.68 18.80
N ASN A 16 -77.25 65.82 19.11
CA ASN A 16 -75.83 65.93 19.44
C ASN A 16 -75.49 65.21 20.75
N ASN A 17 -76.35 65.29 21.77
CA ASN A 17 -76.19 64.56 23.03
C ASN A 17 -76.30 63.05 22.82
N ASN A 18 -77.22 62.57 22.00
CA ASN A 18 -77.31 61.15 21.66
C ASN A 18 -76.07 60.63 20.92
N ILE A 19 -75.45 61.45 20.05
CA ILE A 19 -74.18 61.11 19.39
C ILE A 19 -73.04 61.03 20.41
N LYS A 20 -72.93 62.01 21.32
CA LYS A 20 -71.92 62.01 22.39
C LYS A 20 -72.10 60.84 23.35
N ASN A 21 -73.32 60.57 23.78
CA ASN A 21 -73.66 59.46 24.66
C ASN A 21 -73.27 58.11 24.01
N LYS A 22 -73.62 57.89 22.73
CA LYS A 22 -73.17 56.70 21.97
C LYS A 22 -71.65 56.57 21.92
N SER A 23 -70.93 57.69 21.75
CA SER A 23 -69.46 57.71 21.76
C SER A 23 -68.90 57.36 23.14
N SER A 24 -69.41 57.96 24.22
CA SER A 24 -68.99 57.67 25.59
C SER A 24 -69.28 56.22 26.00
N VAL A 25 -70.44 55.66 25.62
CA VAL A 25 -70.74 54.23 25.83
C VAL A 25 -69.74 53.35 25.10
N LYS A 26 -69.37 53.70 23.86
CA LYS A 26 -68.37 52.96 23.09
C LYS A 26 -67.00 52.99 23.78
N LYS A 27 -66.56 54.17 24.25
CA LYS A 27 -65.29 54.36 24.95
C LYS A 27 -65.24 53.63 26.30
N LEU A 28 -66.32 53.71 27.08
CA LEU A 28 -66.45 53.02 28.37
C LEU A 28 -66.50 51.50 28.21
N SER A 29 -67.16 51.01 27.15
CA SER A 29 -67.25 49.58 26.84
C SER A 29 -65.91 49.00 26.37
N SER A 30 -65.15 49.75 25.56
CA SER A 30 -63.83 49.30 25.10
C SER A 30 -62.70 49.57 26.09
N GLY A 31 -62.90 50.48 27.06
CA GLY A 31 -61.84 50.99 27.93
C GLY A 31 -60.84 51.91 27.21
N LEU A 32 -61.03 52.18 25.92
CA LEU A 32 -60.13 52.96 25.09
C LEU A 32 -60.71 54.35 24.81
N ARG A 33 -59.89 55.38 24.99
CA ARG A 33 -60.14 56.77 24.58
C ARG A 33 -60.24 56.94 23.07
N ILE A 34 -59.45 56.17 22.31
CA ILE A 34 -59.37 56.21 20.85
C ILE A 34 -59.92 54.90 20.29
N ASN A 35 -61.09 54.93 19.64
CA ASN A 35 -61.71 53.72 19.07
C ASN A 35 -61.77 53.73 17.55
N ASN A 36 -61.82 54.91 16.94
CA ASN A 36 -61.84 55.11 15.50
C ASN A 36 -60.92 56.28 15.11
N ALA A 37 -60.54 56.37 13.83
CA ALA A 37 -59.72 57.47 13.32
C ALA A 37 -60.36 58.87 13.49
N ALA A 38 -61.69 58.92 13.65
CA ALA A 38 -62.42 60.16 13.91
C ALA A 38 -62.23 60.72 15.34
N ASP A 39 -61.77 59.90 16.29
CA ASP A 39 -61.53 60.32 17.68
C ASP A 39 -60.18 61.08 17.80
N ASP A 40 -59.12 60.50 17.23
CA ASP A 40 -57.78 61.09 17.12
C ASP A 40 -56.97 60.32 16.06
N ALA A 41 -56.85 60.88 14.85
CA ALA A 41 -56.16 60.21 13.74
C ALA A 41 -54.65 60.04 14.01
N ALA A 42 -54.02 61.02 14.66
CA ALA A 42 -52.59 60.98 14.96
C ALA A 42 -52.29 60.00 16.11
N GLY A 43 -53.09 60.07 17.19
CA GLY A 43 -53.00 59.15 18.32
C GLY A 43 -53.27 57.70 17.92
N LEU A 44 -54.25 57.46 17.04
CA LEU A 44 -54.50 56.11 16.49
C LEU A 44 -53.32 55.61 15.64
N ALA A 45 -52.77 56.45 14.77
CA ALA A 45 -51.64 56.06 13.92
C ALA A 45 -50.38 55.73 14.75
N ILE A 46 -50.09 56.52 15.78
CA ILE A 46 -48.97 56.26 16.70
C ILE A 46 -49.21 54.98 17.51
N SER A 47 -50.42 54.81 18.04
CA SER A 47 -50.81 53.60 18.77
C SER A 47 -50.69 52.34 17.91
N GLU A 48 -51.19 52.35 16.67
CA GLU A 48 -51.08 51.19 15.78
C GLU A 48 -49.63 50.89 15.40
N LYS A 49 -48.78 51.90 15.23
CA LYS A 49 -47.33 51.70 15.08
C LYS A 49 -46.71 51.08 16.33
N MET A 50 -47.05 51.56 17.53
CA MET A 50 -46.57 50.99 18.80
C MET A 50 -47.04 49.55 18.98
N ARG A 51 -48.32 49.24 18.69
CA ARG A 51 -48.87 47.88 18.72
C ARG A 51 -48.16 46.96 17.72
N ALA A 52 -47.88 47.45 16.51
CA ALA A 52 -47.09 46.70 15.53
C ALA A 52 -45.68 46.41 16.05
N GLN A 53 -45.00 47.40 16.65
CA GLN A 53 -43.69 47.21 17.26
C GLN A 53 -43.71 46.24 18.45
N ILE A 54 -44.70 46.34 19.34
CA ILE A 54 -44.86 45.41 20.48
C ILE A 54 -45.04 43.98 19.98
N ARG A 55 -45.90 43.76 18.96
CA ARG A 55 -46.07 42.44 18.34
C ARG A 55 -44.77 41.95 17.70
N GLY A 56 -44.03 42.83 17.03
CA GLY A 56 -42.73 42.52 16.44
C GLY A 56 -41.69 42.12 17.50
N LEU A 57 -41.58 42.88 18.60
CA LEU A 57 -40.67 42.59 19.70
C LEU A 57 -41.02 41.28 20.42
N ASN A 58 -42.31 41.01 20.64
CA ASN A 58 -42.75 39.75 21.23
C ASN A 58 -42.44 38.55 20.31
N GLN A 59 -42.55 38.71 18.99
CA GLN A 59 -42.12 37.69 18.05
C GLN A 59 -40.59 37.52 18.06
N ALA A 60 -39.84 38.62 18.07
CA ALA A 60 -38.38 38.60 18.16
C ALA A 60 -37.89 37.91 19.45
N SER A 61 -38.53 38.17 20.60
CA SER A 61 -38.22 37.48 21.86
C SER A 61 -38.46 35.97 21.76
N ARG A 62 -39.52 35.52 21.07
CA ARG A 62 -39.74 34.09 20.82
C ARG A 62 -38.66 33.50 19.93
N ASN A 63 -38.34 34.15 18.82
CA ASN A 63 -37.25 33.72 17.93
C ASN A 63 -35.92 33.60 18.70
N VAL A 64 -35.57 34.60 19.52
CA VAL A 64 -34.35 34.59 20.34
C VAL A 64 -34.36 33.42 21.34
N GLN A 65 -35.51 33.11 21.94
CA GLN A 65 -35.66 31.98 22.86
C GLN A 65 -35.51 30.61 22.15
N ASP A 66 -36.02 30.47 20.93
CA ASP A 66 -35.83 29.28 20.11
C ASP A 66 -34.35 29.08 19.77
N PHE A 67 -33.63 30.17 19.44
CA PHE A 67 -32.19 30.12 19.20
C PHE A 67 -31.36 29.86 20.45
N ILE A 68 -31.77 30.33 21.63
CA ILE A 68 -31.14 29.93 22.91
C ILE A 68 -31.27 28.41 23.08
N SER A 69 -32.45 27.85 22.80
CA SER A 69 -32.71 26.41 22.90
C SER A 69 -31.85 25.63 21.90
N MET A 70 -31.72 26.09 20.65
CA MET A 70 -30.81 25.51 19.66
C MET A 70 -29.35 25.55 20.15
N MET A 71 -28.90 26.67 20.72
CA MET A 71 -27.53 26.81 21.23
C MET A 71 -27.26 25.93 22.46
N GLN A 72 -28.29 25.57 23.23
CA GLN A 72 -28.18 24.58 24.32
C GLN A 72 -28.00 23.16 23.75
N VAL A 73 -28.68 22.82 22.65
CA VAL A 73 -28.47 21.55 21.95
C VAL A 73 -27.04 21.47 21.38
N VAL A 74 -26.54 22.57 20.81
CA VAL A 74 -25.13 22.67 20.37
C VAL A 74 -24.17 22.45 21.55
N ASP A 75 -24.31 23.16 22.67
CA ASP A 75 -23.40 22.95 23.81
C ASP A 75 -23.51 21.52 24.39
N GLY A 76 -24.70 20.92 24.36
CA GLY A 76 -24.91 19.52 24.73
C GLY A 76 -24.10 18.55 23.86
N GLY A 77 -24.23 18.62 22.54
CA GLY A 77 -23.45 17.75 21.65
C GLY A 77 -21.94 18.00 21.74
N LEU A 78 -21.50 19.26 21.93
CA LEU A 78 -20.09 19.56 22.17
C LEU A 78 -19.59 18.99 23.50
N ASN A 79 -20.46 18.88 24.52
CA ASN A 79 -20.14 18.20 25.77
C ASN A 79 -19.97 16.69 25.56
N ASP A 80 -20.85 16.04 24.79
CA ASP A 80 -20.74 14.62 24.45
C ASP A 80 -19.42 14.31 23.72
N VAL A 81 -19.03 15.18 22.77
CA VAL A 81 -17.71 15.11 22.10
C VAL A 81 -16.57 15.31 23.11
N THR A 82 -16.70 16.25 24.03
CA THR A 82 -15.71 16.49 25.10
C THR A 82 -15.49 15.23 25.94
N GLU A 83 -16.57 14.57 26.35
CA GLU A 83 -16.53 13.33 27.16
C GLU A 83 -15.92 12.17 26.37
N ALA A 84 -16.30 12.00 25.10
CA ALA A 84 -15.71 10.99 24.22
C ALA A 84 -14.20 11.19 24.05
N MET A 85 -13.75 12.43 23.86
CA MET A 85 -12.32 12.75 23.74
C MET A 85 -11.55 12.55 25.04
N GLN A 86 -12.16 12.85 26.19
CA GLN A 86 -11.57 12.53 27.49
C GLN A 86 -11.40 11.01 27.66
N ARG A 87 -12.39 10.20 27.24
CA ARG A 87 -12.27 8.74 27.22
C ARG A 87 -11.17 8.26 26.27
N MET A 88 -11.11 8.81 25.06
CA MET A 88 -10.02 8.50 24.11
C MET A 88 -8.64 8.81 24.69
N ARG A 89 -8.53 9.89 25.48
CA ARG A 89 -7.31 10.26 26.20
C ARG A 89 -6.94 9.24 27.28
N GLU A 90 -7.92 8.76 28.07
CA GLU A 90 -7.72 7.69 29.05
C GLU A 90 -7.23 6.40 28.39
N LEU A 91 -7.84 6.01 27.26
CA LEU A 91 -7.43 4.83 26.50
C LEU A 91 -6.00 4.98 25.96
N SER A 92 -5.62 6.18 25.52
CA SER A 92 -4.26 6.49 25.08
C SER A 92 -3.25 6.37 26.23
N ILE A 93 -3.59 6.83 27.44
CA ILE A 93 -2.77 6.65 28.66
C ILE A 93 -2.70 5.18 29.06
N THR A 94 -3.79 4.43 28.89
CA THR A 94 -3.84 3.00 29.21
C THR A 94 -2.93 2.21 28.27
N ALA A 95 -2.98 2.48 26.96
CA ALA A 95 -2.13 1.87 25.94
C ALA A 95 -0.64 2.22 26.08
N LEU A 96 -0.30 3.29 26.81
CA LEU A 96 1.07 3.66 27.14
C LEU A 96 1.73 2.72 28.17
N ASN A 97 0.93 2.03 28.99
CA ASN A 97 1.46 1.14 30.02
C ASN A 97 2.08 -0.11 29.39
N GLY A 98 3.28 -0.48 29.85
CA GLY A 98 3.98 -1.68 29.38
C GLY A 98 3.39 -3.01 29.87
N THR A 99 2.35 -2.96 30.69
CA THR A 99 1.70 -4.12 31.32
C THR A 99 0.62 -4.77 30.44
N TYR A 100 0.17 -4.10 29.38
CA TYR A 100 -0.85 -4.61 28.45
C TYR A 100 -0.21 -5.33 27.27
N THR A 101 -0.75 -6.51 26.93
CA THR A 101 -0.30 -7.31 25.78
C THR A 101 -0.69 -6.62 24.46
N ASN A 102 -0.24 -7.18 23.33
CA ASN A 102 -0.66 -6.68 22.02
C ASN A 102 -2.15 -6.94 21.76
N GLU A 103 -2.71 -8.07 22.24
CA GLU A 103 -4.15 -8.32 22.17
C GLU A 103 -4.95 -7.30 23.00
N ASP A 104 -4.49 -6.96 24.21
CA ASP A 104 -5.14 -5.95 25.05
C ASP A 104 -5.15 -4.57 24.35
N ARG A 105 -4.03 -4.20 23.70
CA ARG A 105 -3.91 -2.93 22.96
C ARG A 105 -4.83 -2.88 21.75
N GLU A 106 -5.07 -4.02 21.10
CA GLU A 106 -6.02 -4.13 19.99
C GLU A 106 -7.46 -3.91 20.47
N MET A 107 -7.84 -4.47 21.62
CA MET A 107 -9.16 -4.23 22.21
C MET A 107 -9.36 -2.76 22.63
N ILE A 108 -8.35 -2.13 23.22
CA ILE A 108 -8.35 -0.70 23.55
C ILE A 108 -8.43 0.14 22.26
N GLN A 109 -7.75 -0.28 21.18
CA GLN A 109 -7.82 0.38 19.87
C GLN A 109 -9.20 0.29 19.23
N ASN A 110 -9.93 -0.82 19.42
CA ASN A 110 -11.30 -0.98 18.95
C ASN A 110 -12.25 -0.03 19.68
N GLU A 111 -12.14 0.08 21.01
CA GLU A 111 -12.91 1.07 21.79
C GLU A 111 -12.60 2.50 21.32
N TYR A 112 -11.32 2.79 21.10
CA TYR A 112 -10.87 4.08 20.57
C TYR A 112 -11.43 4.38 19.16
N GLY A 113 -11.56 3.35 18.31
CA GLY A 113 -12.20 3.45 17.00
C GLY A 113 -13.68 3.80 17.10
N ASN A 114 -14.41 3.10 17.97
CA ASN A 114 -15.84 3.35 18.21
C ASN A 114 -16.11 4.77 18.73
N LEU A 115 -15.22 5.30 19.57
CA LEU A 115 -15.33 6.68 20.07
C LEU A 115 -15.13 7.71 18.95
N LYS A 116 -14.25 7.45 17.97
CA LYS A 116 -14.11 8.31 16.78
C LYS A 116 -15.40 8.33 15.96
N GLU A 117 -15.98 7.16 15.72
CA GLU A 117 -17.25 7.03 15.01
C GLU A 117 -18.39 7.73 15.78
N TYR A 118 -18.42 7.58 17.10
CA TYR A 118 -19.38 8.29 17.95
C TYR A 118 -19.26 9.83 17.82
N ILE A 119 -18.04 10.39 17.81
CA ILE A 119 -17.83 11.83 17.60
C ILE A 119 -18.38 12.28 16.24
N ASN A 120 -18.18 11.49 15.19
CA ASN A 120 -18.76 11.76 13.87
C ASN A 120 -20.29 11.69 13.90
N ASN A 121 -20.86 10.69 14.57
CA ASN A 121 -22.30 10.55 14.72
C ASN A 121 -22.93 11.74 15.46
N VAL A 122 -22.29 12.26 16.52
CA VAL A 122 -22.77 13.46 17.20
C VAL A 122 -22.82 14.65 16.24
N SER A 123 -21.83 14.82 15.37
CA SER A 123 -21.87 15.86 14.35
C SER A 123 -22.99 15.65 13.32
N PHE A 124 -23.13 14.44 12.79
CA PHE A 124 -24.06 14.17 11.69
C PHE A 124 -25.53 14.07 12.11
N PHE A 125 -25.82 13.72 13.37
CA PHE A 125 -27.17 13.42 13.82
C PHE A 125 -27.73 14.35 14.91
N THR A 126 -26.97 15.34 15.39
CA THR A 126 -27.51 16.30 16.37
C THR A 126 -28.36 17.35 15.65
N GLU A 127 -29.67 17.28 15.86
CA GLU A 127 -30.62 18.18 15.20
C GLU A 127 -31.46 18.98 16.19
N PHE A 128 -31.78 20.23 15.82
CA PHE A 128 -32.81 21.03 16.45
C PHE A 128 -33.89 21.32 15.43
N ASN A 129 -35.12 20.85 15.68
CA ASN A 129 -36.25 21.03 14.75
C ASN A 129 -35.92 20.57 13.31
N THR A 130 -35.35 19.36 13.17
CA THR A 130 -34.90 18.72 11.91
C THR A 130 -33.82 19.46 11.12
N ILE A 131 -33.19 20.45 11.76
CA ILE A 131 -32.03 21.18 11.24
C ILE A 131 -30.82 20.64 11.99
N ASN A 132 -29.85 20.10 11.25
CA ASN A 132 -28.56 19.74 11.85
C ASN A 132 -27.91 21.03 12.39
N VAL A 133 -27.54 20.99 13.67
CA VAL A 133 -26.94 22.14 14.37
C VAL A 133 -25.44 22.27 14.12
N TYR A 134 -24.81 21.20 13.64
CA TYR A 134 -23.46 21.18 13.09
C TYR A 134 -23.56 21.13 11.57
N GLU A 135 -22.89 22.04 10.86
CA GLU A 135 -22.85 21.92 9.41
C GLU A 135 -22.03 20.70 9.01
N GLU A 136 -22.54 19.92 8.04
CA GLU A 136 -21.79 18.81 7.45
C GLU A 136 -20.42 19.31 6.99
N HIS A 137 -19.39 18.50 7.27
CA HIS A 137 -18.09 18.68 6.64
C HIS A 137 -18.30 18.67 5.12
N ARG A 138 -18.29 19.86 4.50
CA ARG A 138 -18.27 19.95 3.04
C ARG A 138 -16.90 19.50 2.61
N ASP A 139 -16.88 18.48 1.75
CA ASP A 139 -15.65 18.03 1.12
C ASP A 139 -14.81 19.22 0.67
N THR A 140 -13.56 19.19 1.15
CA THR A 140 -12.41 20.00 0.74
C THR A 140 -12.64 20.70 -0.61
N TYR A 141 -12.87 22.02 -0.60
CA TYR A 141 -13.14 22.72 -1.86
C TYR A 141 -11.91 22.82 -2.76
N GLU A 142 -10.69 22.71 -2.22
CA GLU A 142 -9.48 22.74 -3.06
C GLU A 142 -8.35 21.88 -2.49
N LYS A 143 -7.94 20.89 -3.29
CA LYS A 143 -6.77 20.04 -3.05
C LYS A 143 -5.64 20.46 -3.97
N PHE A 144 -4.56 20.96 -3.39
CA PHE A 144 -3.28 21.08 -4.07
C PHE A 144 -2.60 19.70 -4.07
N LYS A 145 -2.67 18.99 -5.20
CA LYS A 145 -2.06 17.66 -5.34
C LYS A 145 -0.65 17.77 -5.91
N GLY A 146 0.34 17.23 -5.19
CA GLY A 146 1.67 16.98 -5.73
C GLY A 146 1.66 15.91 -6.83
N ASN A 147 2.81 15.69 -7.46
CA ASN A 147 3.05 14.58 -8.37
C ASN A 147 4.26 13.70 -7.96
N LYS A 148 4.92 14.01 -6.83
CA LYS A 148 6.07 13.26 -6.32
C LYS A 148 5.69 12.16 -5.34
N VAL A 149 6.22 10.97 -5.57
CA VAL A 149 6.19 9.88 -4.60
C VAL A 149 7.24 10.16 -3.50
N LEU A 150 6.84 10.18 -2.23
CA LEU A 150 7.79 10.32 -1.14
C LEU A 150 8.55 9.00 -0.90
N ASP A 151 9.88 9.10 -0.92
CA ASP A 151 10.82 8.05 -0.50
C ASP A 151 10.53 7.59 0.94
N ASP A 152 10.91 6.36 1.32
CA ASP A 152 10.76 5.86 2.70
C ASP A 152 11.44 6.79 3.73
N GLU A 153 12.56 7.41 3.34
CA GLU A 153 13.27 8.44 4.10
C GLU A 153 13.24 9.80 3.40
N VAL A 154 12.68 10.79 4.09
CA VAL A 154 12.58 12.19 3.63
C VAL A 154 13.59 13.05 4.38
N THR A 155 14.46 13.73 3.63
CA THR A 155 15.48 14.63 4.21
C THR A 155 15.07 16.10 4.08
N VAL A 156 15.00 16.81 5.20
CA VAL A 156 14.80 18.25 5.27
C VAL A 156 16.12 18.94 5.54
N ILE A 157 16.51 19.84 4.64
CA ILE A 157 17.80 20.55 4.67
C ILE A 157 17.54 22.02 4.99
N LYS A 158 18.19 22.50 6.04
CA LYS A 158 18.10 23.88 6.49
C LYS A 158 18.55 24.86 5.39
N GLY A 159 17.75 25.89 5.13
CA GLY A 159 17.98 26.90 4.10
C GLY A 159 17.74 26.43 2.66
N VAL A 160 17.30 25.19 2.45
CA VAL A 160 17.12 24.60 1.11
C VAL A 160 15.72 24.01 0.92
N THR A 161 15.31 23.10 1.79
CA THR A 161 13.99 22.42 1.72
C THR A 161 13.14 22.61 2.97
N ASP A 162 13.59 23.43 3.92
CA ASP A 162 12.93 23.68 5.21
C ASP A 162 11.83 24.73 5.16
N TYR A 163 11.76 25.58 4.14
CA TYR A 163 10.75 26.63 4.04
C TYR A 163 9.56 26.24 3.16
N LEU A 164 8.34 26.33 3.69
CA LEU A 164 7.08 26.24 2.95
C LEU A 164 6.24 27.48 3.21
N GLY A 165 5.84 28.17 2.14
CA GLY A 165 4.80 29.19 2.16
C GLY A 165 3.54 28.67 1.47
N VAL A 166 2.39 28.79 2.12
CA VAL A 166 1.07 28.42 1.57
C VAL A 166 0.26 29.70 1.41
N LYS A 167 -0.17 30.02 0.20
CA LYS A 167 -1.03 31.17 -0.06
C LYS A 167 -2.49 30.75 0.05
N VAL A 168 -3.21 31.30 1.03
CA VAL A 168 -4.60 31.00 1.34
C VAL A 168 -5.44 32.27 1.24
N ASP A 169 -6.45 32.30 0.37
CA ASP A 169 -7.30 33.49 0.11
C ASP A 169 -6.51 34.79 -0.10
N GLY A 170 -5.37 34.73 -0.79
CA GLY A 170 -4.50 35.87 -1.03
C GLY A 170 -3.44 36.14 0.06
N GLU A 171 -3.57 35.55 1.25
CA GLU A 171 -2.64 35.73 2.38
C GLU A 171 -1.55 34.63 2.40
N LEU A 172 -0.29 35.00 2.61
CA LEU A 172 0.82 34.05 2.68
C LEU A 172 1.02 33.54 4.12
N LYS A 173 0.91 32.22 4.31
CA LYS A 173 1.18 31.51 5.57
C LYS A 173 2.54 30.82 5.47
N GLU A 174 3.47 31.17 6.37
CA GLU A 174 4.87 30.72 6.29
C GLU A 174 5.19 29.75 7.42
N ILE A 175 5.79 28.60 7.08
CA ILE A 175 6.27 27.62 8.05
C ILE A 175 7.73 27.22 7.77
N TYR A 176 8.42 26.81 8.83
CA TYR A 176 9.77 26.25 8.78
C TYR A 176 9.77 24.84 9.38
N LEU A 177 10.18 23.88 8.56
CA LEU A 177 10.32 22.48 8.91
C LEU A 177 11.65 22.24 9.63
N ASP A 178 11.64 21.33 10.60
CA ASP A 178 12.85 21.03 11.36
C ASP A 178 13.80 20.18 10.50
N SER A 179 15.06 20.56 10.38
CA SER A 179 16.03 19.86 9.54
C SER A 179 16.38 18.48 10.11
N GLY A 180 16.43 17.45 9.26
CA GLY A 180 16.68 16.08 9.69
C GLY A 180 16.32 15.05 8.63
N ILE A 181 16.46 13.77 8.98
CA ILE A 181 15.99 12.62 8.19
C ILE A 181 14.79 12.03 8.92
N TYR A 182 13.69 11.86 8.20
CA TYR A 182 12.41 11.40 8.74
C TYR A 182 11.90 10.23 7.91
N THR A 183 11.14 9.31 8.50
CA THR A 183 10.31 8.41 7.68
C THR A 183 9.22 9.23 6.98
N ARG A 184 8.66 8.74 5.86
CA ARG A 184 7.59 9.45 5.14
C ARG A 184 6.44 9.87 6.06
N GLU A 185 6.03 9.01 7.00
CA GLU A 185 4.95 9.29 7.93
C GLU A 185 5.37 10.33 8.97
N ALA A 186 6.60 10.24 9.48
CA ALA A 186 7.14 11.21 10.43
C ALA A 186 7.33 12.61 9.81
N PHE A 187 7.66 12.67 8.52
CA PHE A 187 7.75 13.93 7.78
C PHE A 187 6.37 14.57 7.60
N VAL A 188 5.36 13.80 7.19
CA VAL A 188 4.00 14.32 7.01
C VAL A 188 3.40 14.75 8.34
N ASP A 189 3.65 14.01 9.42
CA ASP A 189 3.27 14.41 10.77
C ASP A 189 3.93 15.75 11.17
N MET A 190 5.23 15.93 10.92
CA MET A 190 5.91 17.20 11.21
C MET A 190 5.34 18.36 10.38
N LEU A 191 5.06 18.12 9.10
CA LEU A 191 4.46 19.12 8.21
C LEU A 191 3.06 19.51 8.71
N ASP A 192 2.27 18.52 9.15
CA ASP A 192 0.93 18.70 9.73
C ASP A 192 0.97 19.58 10.98
N ASP A 193 1.88 19.28 11.91
CA ASP A 193 2.06 20.04 13.14
C ASP A 193 2.45 21.51 12.86
N LYS A 194 3.41 21.74 11.94
CA LYS A 194 3.84 23.10 11.59
C LYS A 194 2.75 23.90 10.89
N LEU A 195 1.94 23.26 10.05
CA LEU A 195 0.81 23.91 9.39
C LEU A 195 -0.30 24.27 10.38
N TRP A 196 -0.58 23.40 11.36
CA TRP A 196 -1.59 23.65 12.40
C TRP A 196 -1.33 24.93 13.20
N ASP A 197 -0.06 25.22 13.50
CA ASP A 197 0.34 26.41 14.26
C ASP A 197 0.07 27.72 13.49
N VAL A 198 0.02 27.67 12.16
CA VAL A 198 -0.11 28.87 11.31
C VAL A 198 -1.51 29.01 10.71
N ASP A 199 -2.10 27.92 10.22
CA ASP A 199 -3.49 27.88 9.74
C ASP A 199 -4.09 26.48 9.91
N ARG A 200 -5.03 26.35 10.85
CA ARG A 200 -5.70 25.08 11.19
C ARG A 200 -6.49 24.48 10.04
N ASN A 201 -6.84 25.27 9.02
CA ASN A 201 -7.61 24.79 7.87
C ASN A 201 -6.73 24.06 6.83
N LEU A 202 -5.39 24.07 6.98
CA LEU A 202 -4.46 23.46 6.02
C LEU A 202 -4.07 22.04 6.41
N ILE A 203 -4.52 21.04 5.64
CA ILE A 203 -4.34 19.61 5.94
C ILE A 203 -3.42 18.95 4.91
N PRO A 204 -2.21 18.52 5.30
CA PRO A 204 -1.39 17.67 4.45
C PRO A 204 -1.91 16.23 4.49
N SER A 205 -1.88 15.54 3.35
CA SER A 205 -2.25 14.13 3.24
C SER A 205 -1.42 13.41 2.19
N LEU A 206 -1.12 12.14 2.45
CA LEU A 206 -0.54 11.23 1.44
C LEU A 206 -1.66 10.49 0.72
N ASP A 207 -1.55 10.39 -0.60
CA ASP A 207 -2.39 9.46 -1.34
C ASP A 207 -1.82 8.03 -1.31
N LYS A 208 -2.56 7.10 -1.91
CA LYS A 208 -2.22 5.66 -1.95
C LYS A 208 -0.90 5.36 -2.69
N ASN A 209 -0.39 6.31 -3.47
CA ASN A 209 0.88 6.22 -4.17
C ASN A 209 2.00 6.96 -3.40
N ASN A 210 1.80 7.26 -2.12
CA ASN A 210 2.70 8.06 -1.29
C ASN A 210 2.98 9.47 -1.85
N VAL A 211 2.02 10.03 -2.61
CA VAL A 211 2.14 11.39 -3.14
C VAL A 211 1.59 12.38 -2.13
N LEU A 212 2.41 13.37 -1.77
CA LEU A 212 2.03 14.42 -0.83
C LEU A 212 1.05 15.41 -1.47
N SER A 213 -0.01 15.73 -0.75
CA SER A 213 -1.01 16.71 -1.14
C SER A 213 -1.39 17.62 0.03
N LEU A 214 -1.87 18.82 -0.26
CA LEU A 214 -2.32 19.79 0.71
C LEU A 214 -3.76 20.21 0.40
N SER A 215 -4.59 20.24 1.42
CA SER A 215 -6.01 20.54 1.35
C SER A 215 -6.34 21.74 2.22
N ALA A 216 -7.36 22.52 1.84
CA ALA A 216 -7.88 23.61 2.66
C ALA A 216 -9.38 23.43 2.99
N GLU A 217 -9.75 23.68 4.24
CA GLU A 217 -11.12 23.57 4.75
C GLU A 217 -11.82 24.93 4.91
N ASN A 218 -13.11 24.95 5.26
CA ASN A 218 -13.90 26.18 5.49
C ASN A 218 -13.97 27.14 4.29
N CYS A 219 -14.10 26.59 3.08
CA CYS A 219 -14.14 27.34 1.82
C CYS A 219 -12.90 28.22 1.57
N LYS A 220 -11.77 27.88 2.21
CA LYS A 220 -10.47 28.52 1.98
C LYS A 220 -9.88 28.04 0.66
N LYS A 221 -9.36 28.97 -0.12
CA LYS A 221 -8.75 28.75 -1.43
C LYS A 221 -7.24 28.62 -1.31
N ILE A 222 -6.63 27.55 -1.82
CA ILE A 222 -5.16 27.46 -1.91
C ILE A 222 -4.75 28.08 -3.24
N ASP A 223 -4.32 29.34 -3.20
CA ASP A 223 -3.89 30.07 -4.40
C ASP A 223 -2.53 29.61 -4.92
N GLY A 224 -1.72 28.96 -4.09
CA GLY A 224 -0.45 28.38 -4.50
C GLY A 224 0.50 28.12 -3.35
N LEU A 225 1.55 27.36 -3.65
CA LEU A 225 2.62 27.03 -2.73
C LEU A 225 3.93 27.70 -3.17
N VAL A 226 4.75 28.14 -2.23
CA VAL A 226 6.06 28.73 -2.45
C VAL A 226 7.10 28.14 -1.50
N GLY A 227 8.38 28.22 -1.88
CA GLY A 227 9.48 27.85 -1.00
C GLY A 227 10.28 26.61 -1.42
N GLY A 228 11.19 26.22 -0.53
CA GLY A 228 12.10 25.09 -0.71
C GLY A 228 11.38 23.75 -0.64
N ALA A 229 10.45 23.60 0.32
CA ALA A 229 9.68 22.40 0.59
C ALA A 229 8.75 21.96 -0.55
N LEU A 230 8.56 22.79 -1.58
CA LEU A 230 7.89 22.40 -2.83
C LEU A 230 8.50 21.15 -3.47
N SER A 231 9.79 20.88 -3.23
CA SER A 231 10.46 19.67 -3.69
C SER A 231 9.90 18.38 -3.11
N PHE A 232 9.05 18.44 -2.08
CA PHE A 232 8.35 17.28 -1.53
C PHE A 232 6.99 17.04 -2.19
N PHE A 233 6.45 18.04 -2.91
CA PHE A 233 5.21 17.91 -3.67
C PHE A 233 5.47 17.53 -5.13
N TYR A 234 6.61 17.90 -5.72
CA TYR A 234 6.84 17.75 -7.16
C TYR A 234 8.08 16.93 -7.60
N GLU A 235 7.91 16.09 -8.61
CA GLU A 235 8.90 15.28 -9.34
C GLU A 235 8.88 15.62 -10.84
N TYR A 236 10.06 15.66 -11.46
CA TYR A 236 10.22 15.83 -12.90
C TYR A 236 11.12 14.74 -13.47
N HIS A 237 10.63 14.00 -14.47
CA HIS A 237 11.42 13.06 -15.24
C HIS A 237 12.12 13.76 -16.40
N ILE A 238 13.44 13.63 -16.46
CA ILE A 238 14.21 13.80 -17.69
C ILE A 238 15.15 12.60 -17.82
N SER A 239 14.91 11.78 -18.83
CA SER A 239 15.90 10.85 -19.36
C SER A 239 16.93 11.70 -20.10
N MET A 240 18.20 11.69 -19.67
CA MET A 240 19.45 11.76 -20.48
C MET A 240 20.67 12.30 -19.70
N GLY A 241 21.85 12.14 -20.30
CA GLY A 241 23.19 12.13 -19.68
C GLY A 241 23.65 13.41 -18.97
N ALA A 242 24.67 13.24 -18.11
CA ALA A 242 25.22 14.29 -17.25
C ALA A 242 25.62 15.54 -18.05
N GLY A 243 25.13 16.73 -17.63
CA GLY A 243 25.63 18.07 -17.96
C GLY A 243 24.94 18.87 -19.10
N THR A 244 23.76 18.44 -19.58
CA THR A 244 22.94 19.21 -20.53
C THR A 244 21.61 19.68 -19.91
N VAL A 245 21.22 20.94 -20.10
CA VAL A 245 19.96 21.55 -19.62
C VAL A 245 19.18 22.16 -20.79
N PHE A 246 17.87 21.87 -20.88
CA PHE A 246 16.95 22.45 -21.88
C PHE A 246 15.93 23.38 -21.21
N GLY A 247 15.61 24.56 -21.76
CA GLY A 247 14.48 25.40 -21.27
C GLY A 247 13.14 24.95 -21.87
N SER A 248 11.99 25.17 -21.21
CA SER A 248 10.69 24.64 -21.66
C SER A 248 9.83 25.56 -22.53
N SER A 249 10.27 26.78 -22.87
CA SER A 249 9.42 27.71 -23.63
C SER A 249 9.46 27.43 -25.13
N ASP A 250 8.29 27.28 -25.76
CA ASP A 250 8.15 27.24 -27.22
C ASP A 250 8.50 28.61 -27.83
N LEU A 251 9.68 28.72 -28.45
CA LEU A 251 10.19 29.94 -29.09
C LEU A 251 9.74 30.10 -30.55
N SER A 252 8.50 29.72 -30.86
CA SER A 252 7.94 29.86 -32.21
C SER A 252 7.70 31.33 -32.66
N GLY A 253 7.87 32.31 -31.76
CA GLY A 253 7.72 33.75 -32.02
C GLY A 253 8.93 34.62 -31.61
N LYS A 254 8.87 35.92 -31.92
CA LYS A 254 9.89 36.91 -31.49
C LYS A 254 9.66 37.37 -30.06
N LEU A 255 10.73 37.58 -29.29
CA LEU A 255 10.66 37.99 -27.89
C LEU A 255 11.06 39.43 -27.64
N ASP A 256 10.19 40.16 -26.94
CA ASP A 256 10.49 41.48 -26.42
C ASP A 256 11.23 41.41 -25.06
N ILE A 257 12.41 42.05 -24.99
CA ILE A 257 13.19 42.18 -23.76
C ILE A 257 12.93 43.57 -23.18
N ILE A 258 12.42 43.60 -21.95
CA ILE A 258 12.10 44.80 -21.18
C ILE A 258 13.09 44.88 -20.01
N THR A 259 13.79 46.01 -19.92
CA THR A 259 14.75 46.28 -18.84
C THR A 259 14.12 46.11 -17.46
N GLY A 260 14.75 45.32 -16.60
CA GLY A 260 14.27 45.04 -15.24
C GLY A 260 13.17 43.98 -15.15
N SER A 261 12.55 43.57 -16.26
CA SER A 261 11.48 42.56 -16.27
C SER A 261 11.95 41.20 -16.74
N ASN A 262 12.60 41.08 -17.90
CA ASN A 262 13.05 39.80 -18.47
C ASN A 262 14.44 39.91 -19.15
N ASP A 263 15.37 40.63 -18.52
CA ASP A 263 16.65 41.06 -19.10
C ASP A 263 17.92 40.45 -18.45
N LYS A 264 17.79 39.60 -17.42
CA LYS A 264 18.92 39.00 -16.68
C LYS A 264 18.74 37.50 -16.41
N PHE A 265 19.77 36.73 -16.71
CA PHE A 265 19.86 35.29 -16.46
C PHE A 265 21.23 34.96 -15.85
N THR A 266 21.26 34.14 -14.81
CA THR A 266 22.48 33.76 -14.10
C THR A 266 22.40 32.27 -13.77
N PHE A 267 23.53 31.59 -13.77
CA PHE A 267 23.65 30.17 -13.45
C PHE A 267 25.09 29.86 -13.04
N THR A 268 25.37 28.64 -12.62
CA THR A 268 26.65 28.19 -12.11
C THR A 268 27.08 26.94 -12.88
N ILE A 269 28.37 26.78 -13.16
CA ILE A 269 28.96 25.53 -13.65
C ILE A 269 30.09 25.16 -12.69
N GLU A 270 30.02 23.97 -12.07
CA GLU A 270 31.03 23.46 -11.13
C GLU A 270 31.52 24.55 -10.15
N ASP A 271 30.57 25.20 -9.46
CA ASP A 271 30.78 26.25 -8.45
C ASP A 271 31.16 27.66 -8.96
N LYS A 272 31.39 27.87 -10.28
CA LYS A 272 31.64 29.21 -10.85
C LYS A 272 30.35 29.82 -11.42
N ARG A 273 29.99 31.02 -10.96
CA ARG A 273 28.78 31.73 -11.39
C ARG A 273 28.98 32.56 -12.65
N TYR A 274 28.07 32.42 -13.60
CA TYR A 274 28.00 33.12 -14.88
C TYR A 274 26.74 33.98 -14.95
N ASN A 275 26.84 35.12 -15.63
CA ASN A 275 25.75 36.09 -15.74
C ASN A 275 25.58 36.55 -17.19
N VAL A 276 24.36 36.46 -17.70
CA VAL A 276 23.98 36.92 -19.03
C VAL A 276 22.96 38.04 -18.90
N LYS A 277 23.16 39.13 -19.65
CA LYS A 277 22.25 40.28 -19.71
C LYS A 277 21.80 40.55 -21.13
N PHE A 278 20.52 40.78 -21.33
CA PHE A 278 19.96 41.03 -22.66
C PHE A 278 19.65 42.52 -22.83
N PRO A 279 20.07 43.13 -23.95
CA PRO A 279 19.74 44.53 -24.22
C PRO A 279 18.23 44.68 -24.47
N PRO A 280 17.59 45.75 -23.97
CA PRO A 280 16.15 45.96 -24.19
C PRO A 280 15.83 46.19 -25.66
N THR A 281 14.64 45.78 -26.09
CA THR A 281 14.16 46.06 -27.44
C THR A 281 13.86 47.57 -27.62
N PRO A 282 14.20 48.19 -28.76
CA PRO A 282 13.94 49.62 -28.98
C PRO A 282 12.44 49.94 -29.01
N TYR A 283 12.00 50.91 -28.20
CA TYR A 283 10.60 51.37 -28.13
C TYR A 283 10.21 52.22 -29.37
N PRO A 284 8.95 52.15 -29.90
CA PRO A 284 7.74 51.49 -29.39
C PRO A 284 7.46 50.05 -29.93
N PRO A 285 6.62 49.25 -29.24
CA PRO A 285 6.48 47.80 -29.47
C PRO A 285 5.66 47.38 -30.71
N TYR A 286 5.10 48.33 -31.46
CA TYR A 286 4.26 48.02 -32.62
C TYR A 286 5.08 47.90 -33.90
N MET A 287 5.96 46.90 -34.02
CA MET A 287 6.61 46.58 -35.32
C MET A 287 7.30 45.20 -35.40
N GLY A 288 6.92 44.20 -34.60
CA GLY A 288 7.48 42.83 -34.75
C GLY A 288 9.01 42.76 -34.65
N LYS A 289 9.62 43.59 -33.79
CA LYS A 289 11.07 43.73 -33.58
C LYS A 289 11.57 43.12 -32.26
N GLY A 290 10.92 42.06 -31.78
CA GLY A 290 11.51 41.22 -30.73
C GLY A 290 12.70 40.40 -31.28
N TYR A 291 13.54 39.90 -30.38
CA TYR A 291 14.66 39.00 -30.72
C TYR A 291 14.14 37.65 -31.21
N THR A 292 14.79 37.08 -32.22
CA THR A 292 14.58 35.68 -32.60
C THR A 292 15.32 34.75 -31.63
N ALA A 293 14.95 33.47 -31.63
CA ALA A 293 15.61 32.46 -30.82
C ALA A 293 17.13 32.39 -31.09
N ASP A 294 17.53 32.47 -32.37
CA ASP A 294 18.93 32.47 -32.78
C ASP A 294 19.70 33.71 -32.30
N GLU A 295 19.07 34.89 -32.31
CA GLU A 295 19.67 36.11 -31.78
C GLU A 295 19.91 36.00 -30.26
N ILE A 296 18.99 35.38 -29.53
CA ILE A 296 19.14 35.13 -28.09
C ILE A 296 20.27 34.14 -27.82
N VAL A 297 20.34 33.03 -28.57
CA VAL A 297 21.44 32.04 -28.44
C VAL A 297 22.80 32.68 -28.69
N ASN A 298 22.93 33.52 -29.72
CA ASN A 298 24.18 34.19 -30.03
C ASN A 298 24.59 35.17 -28.92
N ILE A 299 23.65 35.98 -28.40
CA ILE A 299 23.91 36.89 -27.28
C ILE A 299 24.37 36.13 -26.03
N MET A 300 23.77 34.98 -25.75
CA MET A 300 24.17 34.12 -24.63
C MET A 300 25.57 33.55 -24.83
N GLN A 301 25.85 32.95 -26.00
CA GLN A 301 27.15 32.34 -26.28
C GLN A 301 28.28 33.37 -26.21
N GLU A 302 28.13 34.54 -26.84
CA GLU A 302 29.16 35.59 -26.83
C GLU A 302 29.49 36.07 -25.41
N GLN A 303 28.47 36.26 -24.56
CA GLN A 303 28.70 36.71 -23.18
C GLN A 303 29.31 35.62 -22.29
N LEU A 304 28.99 34.35 -22.55
CA LEU A 304 29.53 33.22 -21.82
C LEU A 304 30.99 32.96 -22.21
N ASP A 305 31.31 33.05 -23.51
CA ASP A 305 32.68 32.97 -24.01
C ASP A 305 33.55 34.10 -23.41
N ALA A 306 33.03 35.33 -23.35
CA ALA A 306 33.71 36.47 -22.73
C ALA A 306 33.96 36.28 -21.21
N GLN A 307 33.16 35.45 -20.53
CA GLN A 307 33.34 35.06 -19.14
C GLN A 307 34.22 33.80 -18.95
N GLY A 308 34.72 33.23 -20.06
CA GLY A 308 35.49 32.00 -20.08
C GLY A 308 34.69 30.80 -19.59
N ALA A 309 33.40 30.74 -19.93
CA ALA A 309 32.54 29.61 -19.64
C ALA A 309 32.77 28.50 -20.68
N ASP A 310 33.00 27.28 -20.22
CA ASP A 310 33.12 26.10 -21.08
C ASP A 310 31.74 25.44 -21.22
N VAL A 311 30.85 26.13 -21.94
CA VAL A 311 29.45 25.75 -22.16
C VAL A 311 29.00 26.16 -23.55
N LYS A 312 28.28 25.26 -24.22
CA LYS A 312 27.70 25.50 -25.53
C LYS A 312 26.22 25.82 -25.40
N VAL A 313 25.79 26.92 -26.00
CA VAL A 313 24.39 27.33 -26.12
C VAL A 313 23.90 27.02 -27.53
N TYR A 314 22.77 26.33 -27.65
CA TYR A 314 22.20 26.00 -28.97
C TYR A 314 20.68 25.78 -28.90
N MET A 315 20.01 25.79 -30.05
CA MET A 315 18.59 25.43 -30.15
C MET A 315 18.42 23.91 -30.26
N ASN A 316 17.53 23.34 -29.43
CA ASN A 316 17.07 21.95 -29.56
C ASN A 316 15.55 21.94 -29.75
N GLY A 317 15.08 21.78 -31.00
CA GLY A 317 13.70 22.05 -31.34
C GLY A 317 13.35 23.52 -31.14
N ASN A 318 12.27 23.81 -30.40
CA ASN A 318 11.85 25.18 -30.09
C ASN A 318 12.39 25.69 -28.73
N GLN A 319 13.42 25.03 -28.18
CA GLN A 319 13.97 25.28 -26.86
C GLN A 319 15.44 25.70 -26.92
N ILE A 320 15.89 26.53 -25.97
CA ILE A 320 17.32 26.86 -25.78
C ILE A 320 17.96 25.82 -24.86
N ALA A 321 19.11 25.31 -25.26
CA ALA A 321 19.91 24.31 -24.55
C ALA A 321 21.26 24.87 -24.10
N LEU A 322 21.72 24.43 -22.93
CA LEU A 322 23.08 24.64 -22.40
C LEU A 322 23.75 23.27 -22.21
N ASP A 323 24.90 23.06 -22.84
CA ASP A 323 25.67 21.81 -22.73
C ASP A 323 27.09 22.12 -22.23
N ALA A 324 27.42 21.60 -21.06
CA ALA A 324 28.73 21.71 -20.43
C ALA A 324 29.48 20.37 -20.38
N GLY A 325 29.15 19.41 -21.26
CA GLY A 325 29.74 18.08 -21.24
C GLY A 325 29.36 17.34 -19.96
N TYR A 326 30.32 16.86 -19.17
CA TYR A 326 30.07 16.14 -17.91
C TYR A 326 29.88 17.05 -16.68
N ARG A 327 29.98 18.37 -16.86
CA ARG A 327 30.00 19.34 -15.77
C ARG A 327 28.59 19.70 -15.31
N ILE A 328 28.42 19.90 -14.02
CA ILE A 328 27.11 20.25 -13.44
C ILE A 328 26.81 21.71 -13.72
N ILE A 329 25.67 21.98 -14.36
CA ILE A 329 25.08 23.32 -14.50
C ILE A 329 23.96 23.47 -13.46
N ASP A 330 24.07 24.43 -12.54
CA ASP A 330 23.11 24.68 -11.47
C ASP A 330 22.97 26.19 -11.15
N GLY A 331 22.47 26.56 -9.97
CA GLY A 331 22.48 27.97 -9.50
C GLY A 331 21.65 28.96 -10.34
N PHE A 332 20.69 28.47 -11.13
CA PHE A 332 19.86 29.29 -12.01
C PHE A 332 19.08 30.36 -11.24
N ALA A 333 19.26 31.62 -11.60
CA ALA A 333 18.57 32.77 -11.01
C ALA A 333 18.53 33.95 -12.00
N GLY A 334 17.61 34.89 -11.82
CA GLY A 334 17.43 36.03 -12.73
C GLY A 334 15.96 36.38 -12.88
N ASN A 335 15.65 37.41 -13.67
CA ASN A 335 14.28 37.82 -13.98
C ASN A 335 13.80 37.31 -15.35
N MET A 336 14.66 36.61 -16.12
CA MET A 336 14.19 35.71 -17.18
C MET A 336 13.50 34.44 -16.66
N ILE A 337 13.49 34.25 -15.33
CA ILE A 337 12.88 33.12 -14.64
C ILE A 337 11.87 33.73 -13.65
N LYS A 338 10.55 33.56 -13.90
CA LYS A 338 9.34 33.91 -13.07
C LYS A 338 8.60 35.21 -13.48
N ILE A 339 7.26 35.41 -13.50
CA ILE A 339 5.96 34.67 -13.41
C ILE A 339 4.83 35.65 -13.87
N ASP A 340 3.63 35.13 -14.19
CA ASP A 340 2.33 35.81 -14.39
C ASP A 340 2.20 36.78 -15.58
N GLY A 341 1.63 36.26 -16.67
CA GLY A 341 1.00 37.07 -17.73
C GLY A 341 1.94 37.76 -18.73
N ILE A 342 3.26 37.64 -18.61
CA ILE A 342 4.24 38.17 -19.56
C ILE A 342 5.19 37.04 -20.00
N THR A 343 5.43 36.91 -21.30
CA THR A 343 6.28 35.89 -21.95
C THR A 343 7.69 35.85 -21.35
N SER A 344 7.99 34.81 -20.58
CA SER A 344 9.33 34.51 -20.04
C SER A 344 9.92 33.29 -20.76
N ILE A 345 11.16 33.38 -21.25
CA ILE A 345 11.79 32.37 -22.13
C ILE A 345 12.37 31.17 -21.37
N LEU A 346 12.69 31.32 -20.08
CA LEU A 346 13.36 30.26 -19.34
C LEU A 346 12.53 29.92 -18.11
N TYR A 347 11.48 29.13 -18.32
CA TYR A 347 10.88 28.34 -17.25
C TYR A 347 11.02 26.85 -17.54
N ASP A 348 11.07 26.08 -16.44
CA ASP A 348 11.25 24.64 -16.27
C ASP A 348 12.54 23.99 -16.81
N ASN A 349 13.58 23.98 -15.95
CA ASN A 349 14.49 22.83 -15.72
C ASN A 349 15.55 23.12 -14.64
N ALA A 350 15.12 23.66 -13.50
CA ALA A 350 16.01 23.81 -12.34
C ALA A 350 15.30 23.36 -11.07
N LYS A 351 14.77 22.13 -11.05
CA LYS A 351 14.45 21.40 -9.81
C LYS A 351 14.44 19.88 -10.05
N HIS A 352 15.65 19.34 -10.08
CA HIS A 352 16.02 17.96 -9.75
C HIS A 352 15.49 16.82 -10.65
N GLY A 353 16.24 16.54 -11.73
CA GLY A 353 16.70 15.15 -11.86
C GLY A 353 17.54 14.84 -10.62
N LYS A 354 17.06 13.98 -9.71
CA LYS A 354 17.92 13.48 -8.62
C LYS A 354 18.92 12.50 -9.23
N ILE A 355 20.18 12.92 -9.37
CA ILE A 355 21.29 11.96 -9.31
C ILE A 355 21.61 11.79 -7.82
N HIS A 356 21.19 10.68 -7.23
CA HIS A 356 21.53 10.37 -5.85
C HIS A 356 23.05 10.15 -5.72
N LYS A 357 23.69 10.88 -4.81
CA LYS A 357 25.04 10.56 -4.33
C LYS A 357 24.94 9.37 -3.36
N THR A 358 25.02 8.14 -3.85
CA THR A 358 25.27 6.96 -2.99
C THR A 358 26.78 6.70 -2.86
N LYS A 359 27.21 6.12 -1.73
CA LYS A 359 28.56 5.56 -1.58
C LYS A 359 28.54 4.13 -2.11
N GLY A 360 29.56 3.72 -2.86
CA GLY A 360 29.81 2.33 -3.17
C GLY A 360 30.23 1.58 -1.92
N TYR A 361 29.59 0.46 -1.62
CA TYR A 361 29.93 -0.40 -0.50
C TYR A 361 29.79 -1.86 -0.87
N THR A 362 30.41 -2.73 -0.08
CA THR A 362 30.26 -4.18 -0.14
C THR A 362 30.07 -4.70 1.28
N THR A 363 29.17 -5.66 1.47
CA THR A 363 28.91 -6.28 2.78
C THR A 363 29.15 -7.78 2.66
N GLY A 364 29.93 -8.34 3.58
CA GLY A 364 30.13 -9.77 3.68
C GLY A 364 28.84 -10.50 4.01
N ARG A 365 28.74 -11.76 3.57
CA ARG A 365 27.59 -12.63 3.88
C ARG A 365 27.81 -13.50 5.12
N VAL A 366 29.05 -13.60 5.61
CA VAL A 366 29.40 -14.35 6.83
C VAL A 366 28.87 -13.62 8.06
N SER A 367 28.02 -14.29 8.83
CA SER A 367 27.55 -13.82 10.13
C SER A 367 28.59 -14.11 11.22
N ILE A 368 29.26 -13.07 11.71
CA ILE A 368 30.28 -13.16 12.77
C ILE A 368 29.62 -13.14 14.15
N ASN A 369 28.93 -14.25 14.47
CA ASN A 369 28.19 -14.44 15.73
C ASN A 369 28.98 -15.21 16.80
N SER A 370 30.13 -15.77 16.41
CA SER A 370 31.04 -16.57 17.24
C SER A 370 32.47 -16.11 17.00
N PRO A 371 33.43 -16.36 17.93
CA PRO A 371 34.82 -15.96 17.75
C PRO A 371 35.43 -16.49 16.45
N ILE A 372 36.06 -15.61 15.67
CA ILE A 372 36.74 -15.96 14.41
C ILE A 372 38.24 -15.98 14.63
N GLU A 373 38.88 -17.09 14.27
CA GLU A 373 40.32 -17.25 14.29
C GLU A 373 40.93 -16.79 12.97
N ILE A 374 41.75 -15.72 13.00
CA ILE A 374 42.57 -15.30 11.86
C ILE A 374 43.96 -15.93 11.98
N LYS A 375 44.32 -16.75 11.00
CA LYS A 375 45.60 -17.43 10.86
C LYS A 375 46.38 -16.82 9.70
N LYS A 376 47.64 -16.49 9.99
CA LYS A 376 48.53 -15.85 9.04
C LYS A 376 48.75 -16.73 7.81
N GLY A 377 48.51 -16.18 6.62
CA GLY A 377 48.63 -16.88 5.34
C GLY A 377 47.44 -17.77 4.98
N GLU A 378 46.48 -18.01 5.88
CA GLU A 378 45.32 -18.86 5.64
C GLU A 378 44.02 -18.06 5.41
N ASN A 379 43.77 -17.00 6.19
CA ASN A 379 42.54 -16.19 6.09
C ASN A 379 42.72 -14.73 6.53
N ASP A 380 43.93 -14.20 6.41
CA ASP A 380 44.35 -12.91 6.97
C ASP A 380 44.31 -11.74 5.99
N THR A 381 44.14 -11.97 4.69
CA THR A 381 44.26 -10.92 3.66
C THR A 381 42.89 -10.58 3.06
N ILE A 382 42.57 -9.29 3.01
CA ILE A 382 41.40 -8.75 2.30
C ILE A 382 41.91 -7.87 1.15
N SER A 383 41.45 -8.17 -0.06
CA SER A 383 41.85 -7.47 -1.29
C SER A 383 40.63 -6.86 -1.98
N PHE A 384 40.73 -5.62 -2.49
CA PHE A 384 39.64 -4.97 -3.21
C PHE A 384 40.10 -3.85 -4.16
N TYR A 385 39.26 -3.54 -5.16
CA TYR A 385 39.34 -2.31 -5.94
C TYR A 385 38.39 -1.26 -5.35
N LEU A 386 38.85 0.00 -5.37
CA LEU A 386 38.16 1.15 -4.81
C LEU A 386 37.84 2.14 -5.92
N ASP A 387 36.56 2.50 -6.01
CA ASP A 387 35.99 3.40 -7.02
C ASP A 387 36.36 2.96 -8.44
N ASP A 388 36.30 3.86 -9.43
CA ASP A 388 36.61 3.56 -10.84
C ASP A 388 38.06 3.15 -11.14
N ASP A 389 38.92 3.04 -10.12
CA ASP A 389 40.27 2.53 -10.26
C ASP A 389 40.32 0.99 -10.22
N ASN A 390 40.04 0.37 -11.36
CA ASN A 390 40.22 -1.08 -11.57
C ASN A 390 41.68 -1.49 -11.83
N SER A 391 42.64 -0.55 -11.71
CA SER A 391 44.05 -0.79 -12.05
C SER A 391 44.95 -0.94 -10.82
N SER A 392 44.52 -0.46 -9.65
CA SER A 392 45.27 -0.56 -8.40
C SER A 392 44.54 -1.38 -7.32
N GLU A 393 44.98 -2.62 -7.15
CA GLU A 393 44.51 -3.52 -6.10
C GLU A 393 44.92 -2.99 -4.70
N LYS A 394 43.96 -2.95 -3.76
CA LYS A 394 44.20 -2.57 -2.37
C LYS A 394 44.21 -3.82 -1.51
N ASN A 395 45.32 -4.05 -0.79
CA ASN A 395 45.55 -5.27 -0.01
C ASN A 395 45.81 -4.92 1.46
N ILE A 396 44.88 -5.33 2.33
CA ILE A 396 45.04 -5.22 3.79
C ILE A 396 45.26 -6.61 4.40
N VAL A 397 46.21 -6.70 5.32
CA VAL A 397 46.55 -7.94 6.04
C VAL A 397 46.24 -7.76 7.52
N LEU A 398 45.33 -8.57 8.02
CA LEU A 398 44.85 -8.60 9.40
C LEU A 398 45.87 -9.28 10.32
N GLU A 399 45.88 -8.89 11.58
CA GLU A 399 46.72 -9.54 12.60
C GLU A 399 46.18 -10.94 12.92
N GLY A 400 47.07 -11.94 12.94
CA GLY A 400 46.71 -13.33 13.24
C GLY A 400 46.41 -13.55 14.72
N LYS A 401 45.14 -13.50 15.09
CA LYS A 401 44.59 -13.75 16.43
C LYS A 401 43.11 -14.09 16.35
N THR A 402 42.52 -14.51 17.47
CA THR A 402 41.07 -14.70 17.59
C THR A 402 40.39 -13.37 17.90
N TYR A 403 39.39 -13.01 17.10
CA TYR A 403 38.54 -11.84 17.33
C TYR A 403 37.17 -12.33 17.84
N ASN A 404 36.73 -11.81 18.98
CA ASN A 404 35.55 -12.32 19.68
C ASN A 404 34.25 -11.65 19.25
N THR A 405 34.33 -10.47 18.65
CA THR A 405 33.16 -9.71 18.18
C THR A 405 33.41 -9.11 16.80
N ILE A 406 32.35 -8.85 16.05
CA ILE A 406 32.41 -8.14 14.77
C ILE A 406 33.07 -6.75 14.91
N GLY A 407 32.87 -6.09 16.06
CA GLY A 407 33.48 -4.79 16.35
C GLY A 407 35.01 -4.85 16.38
N GLU A 408 35.59 -5.88 17.00
CA GLU A 408 37.05 -6.05 17.06
C GLU A 408 37.68 -6.25 15.67
N ILE A 409 36.97 -6.91 14.75
CA ILE A 409 37.40 -7.08 13.35
C ILE A 409 37.26 -5.76 12.57
N VAL A 410 36.14 -5.05 12.74
CA VAL A 410 35.91 -3.75 12.08
C VAL A 410 36.97 -2.73 12.48
N ASP A 411 37.34 -2.67 13.76
CA ASP A 411 38.37 -1.76 14.27
C ASP A 411 39.75 -2.07 13.68
N GLU A 412 40.13 -3.36 13.58
CA GLU A 412 41.39 -3.76 12.96
C GLU A 412 41.41 -3.45 11.45
N VAL A 413 40.31 -3.69 10.74
CA VAL A 413 40.18 -3.35 9.31
C VAL A 413 40.32 -1.84 9.10
N ASN A 414 39.61 -1.02 9.89
CA ASN A 414 39.71 0.44 9.80
C ASN A 414 41.14 0.94 10.08
N LYS A 415 41.79 0.38 11.11
CA LYS A 415 43.18 0.69 11.43
C LYS A 415 44.12 0.38 10.24
N LYS A 416 43.95 -0.77 9.57
CA LYS A 416 44.75 -1.14 8.40
C LYS A 416 44.48 -0.25 7.18
N LEU A 417 43.24 0.18 6.98
CA LEU A 417 42.87 1.12 5.93
C LEU A 417 43.49 2.51 6.16
N GLU A 418 43.54 2.97 7.41
CA GLU A 418 44.18 4.24 7.78
C GLU A 418 45.70 4.17 7.67
N GLU A 419 46.33 3.08 8.13
CA GLU A 419 47.79 2.84 8.01
C GLU A 419 48.27 2.90 6.55
N GLN A 420 47.42 2.50 5.61
CA GLN A 420 47.71 2.51 4.17
C GLN A 420 47.12 3.71 3.41
N ASN A 421 46.47 4.65 4.11
CA ASN A 421 45.82 5.84 3.57
C ASN A 421 44.83 5.54 2.43
N ILE A 422 44.01 4.49 2.58
CA ILE A 422 43.01 4.07 1.61
C ILE A 422 41.70 4.84 1.87
N GLU A 423 41.08 5.39 0.83
CA GLU A 423 39.81 6.15 0.92
C GLU A 423 38.56 5.26 1.09
N ALA A 424 38.64 4.29 1.99
CA ALA A 424 37.54 3.43 2.40
C ALA A 424 37.42 3.41 3.94
N PHE A 425 36.31 2.90 4.45
CA PHE A 425 36.10 2.60 5.86
C PHE A 425 35.29 1.31 6.00
N ALA A 426 35.49 0.59 7.09
CA ALA A 426 34.71 -0.56 7.47
C ALA A 426 33.70 -0.21 8.57
N GLU A 427 32.58 -0.91 8.58
CA GLU A 427 31.52 -0.79 9.59
C GLU A 427 30.84 -2.14 9.79
N ALA A 428 30.19 -2.33 10.95
CA ALA A 428 29.36 -3.50 11.18
C ALA A 428 27.97 -3.27 10.56
N SER A 429 27.54 -4.18 9.69
CA SER A 429 26.17 -4.21 9.16
C SER A 429 25.43 -5.35 9.85
N GLY A 430 24.93 -5.09 11.06
CA GLY A 430 24.48 -6.16 11.96
C GLY A 430 25.67 -6.98 12.46
N THR A 431 25.72 -8.26 12.08
CA THR A 431 26.76 -9.22 12.47
C THR A 431 27.81 -9.43 11.37
N ASN A 432 27.74 -8.66 10.28
CA ASN A 432 28.55 -8.85 9.09
C ASN A 432 29.52 -7.68 8.89
N LEU A 433 30.69 -7.96 8.32
CA LEU A 433 31.70 -6.95 8.00
C LEU A 433 31.34 -6.23 6.69
N LYS A 434 31.19 -4.91 6.74
CA LYS A 434 30.92 -4.04 5.58
C LYS A 434 32.10 -3.12 5.31
N ILE A 435 32.48 -2.93 4.05
CA ILE A 435 33.50 -1.97 3.59
C ILE A 435 32.86 -0.99 2.61
N SER A 436 33.04 0.30 2.86
CA SER A 436 32.40 1.42 2.17
C SER A 436 33.44 2.40 1.64
N SER A 437 33.24 2.93 0.42
CA SER A 437 34.04 4.02 -0.14
C SER A 437 33.76 5.34 0.60
N LYS A 438 34.77 6.19 0.75
CA LYS A 438 34.60 7.56 1.25
C LYS A 438 34.09 8.52 0.16
N LYS A 439 34.16 8.15 -1.14
CA LYS A 439 33.71 8.94 -2.30
C LYS A 439 32.20 8.79 -2.53
N LEU A 440 31.54 9.86 -2.99
CA LEU A 440 30.09 9.92 -3.23
C LEU A 440 29.77 10.12 -4.73
N GLY A 441 28.81 9.36 -5.28
CA GLY A 441 28.27 9.57 -6.64
C GLY A 441 28.76 8.59 -7.71
N TYR A 442 28.56 8.94 -8.99
CA TYR A 442 28.93 8.08 -10.13
C TYR A 442 30.43 7.76 -10.11
N GLY A 443 30.77 6.47 -10.11
CA GLY A 443 32.13 5.96 -9.97
C GLY A 443 32.56 5.59 -8.55
N SER A 444 31.68 5.76 -7.55
CA SER A 444 31.89 5.21 -6.20
C SER A 444 31.52 3.72 -6.17
N LYS A 445 32.52 2.83 -5.96
CA LYS A 445 32.33 1.37 -5.95
C LYS A 445 33.36 0.67 -5.07
N ILE A 446 33.00 -0.47 -4.49
CA ILE A 446 33.95 -1.36 -3.82
C ILE A 446 33.79 -2.72 -4.49
N LYS A 447 34.89 -3.29 -5.01
CA LYS A 447 34.91 -4.64 -5.58
C LYS A 447 35.92 -5.49 -4.81
N LEU A 448 35.43 -6.37 -3.94
CA LEU A 448 36.27 -7.39 -3.29
C LEU A 448 36.88 -8.32 -4.34
N LEU A 449 38.08 -8.80 -4.06
CA LEU A 449 38.79 -9.77 -4.88
C LEU A 449 38.72 -11.14 -4.20
N ASP A 450 38.21 -12.11 -4.95
CA ASP A 450 38.05 -13.50 -4.55
C ASP A 450 39.38 -14.27 -4.44
N THR A 451 40.46 -13.70 -4.95
CA THR A 451 41.83 -14.21 -4.82
C THR A 451 42.41 -14.04 -3.42
N ALA A 452 41.81 -13.21 -2.56
CA ALA A 452 42.31 -12.99 -1.20
C ALA A 452 41.92 -14.16 -0.28
N ASN A 453 42.86 -14.67 0.50
CA ASN A 453 42.62 -15.81 1.40
C ASN A 453 41.58 -15.50 2.51
N GLY A 454 41.39 -14.23 2.88
CA GLY A 454 40.37 -13.77 3.82
C GLY A 454 38.99 -13.55 3.19
N TYR A 455 38.87 -13.59 1.86
CA TYR A 455 37.62 -13.35 1.15
C TYR A 455 36.53 -14.35 1.52
N ILE A 456 36.83 -15.66 1.43
CA ILE A 456 35.89 -16.72 1.79
C ILE A 456 35.49 -16.62 3.27
N PRO A 457 36.41 -16.72 4.24
CA PRO A 457 36.06 -16.80 5.66
C PRO A 457 35.47 -15.53 6.28
N LEU A 458 35.67 -14.34 5.68
CA LEU A 458 35.14 -13.08 6.21
C LEU A 458 33.99 -12.51 5.39
N PHE A 459 33.84 -12.90 4.11
CA PHE A 459 32.85 -12.32 3.21
C PHE A 459 31.97 -13.35 2.48
N CYS A 460 32.30 -14.66 2.46
CA CYS A 460 31.49 -15.73 1.82
C CYS A 460 31.04 -16.86 2.77
N GLU A 461 29.75 -17.19 2.82
CA GLU A 461 29.31 -18.46 3.43
C GLU A 461 29.74 -19.66 2.57
N ILE A 462 30.32 -20.68 3.19
CA ILE A 462 30.56 -21.97 2.54
C ILE A 462 29.24 -22.76 2.58
N THR A 463 28.44 -22.62 1.54
CA THR A 463 27.45 -23.64 1.16
C THR A 463 28.13 -24.63 0.22
N GLU A 464 28.38 -25.85 0.68
CA GLU A 464 28.71 -26.96 -0.21
C GLU A 464 27.50 -27.26 -1.09
N VAL A 465 27.60 -26.89 -2.37
CA VAL A 465 26.66 -27.28 -3.42
C VAL A 465 27.49 -27.79 -4.59
N SER A 466 27.32 -29.08 -4.91
CA SER A 466 27.76 -29.67 -6.19
C SER A 466 26.84 -29.21 -7.33
N PRO A 467 27.33 -29.13 -8.59
CA PRO A 467 26.92 -28.08 -9.52
C PRO A 467 25.65 -28.40 -10.33
N THR A 468 24.79 -27.39 -10.47
CA THR A 468 24.03 -27.13 -11.70
C THR A 468 23.98 -25.63 -11.95
N TYR A 469 24.38 -25.25 -13.17
CA TYR A 469 24.48 -23.86 -13.62
C TYR A 469 23.10 -23.35 -14.07
N ASN A 470 22.62 -22.24 -13.48
CA ASN A 470 22.27 -21.04 -14.25
C ASN A 470 21.91 -19.85 -13.35
N ASN A 471 22.75 -18.82 -13.46
CA ASN A 471 22.49 -17.38 -13.37
C ASN A 471 21.36 -16.88 -12.46
N GLY A 472 21.79 -16.40 -11.28
CA GLY A 472 21.36 -15.09 -10.79
C GLY A 472 20.02 -15.04 -10.05
N GLU A 473 20.11 -14.55 -8.82
CA GLU A 473 19.01 -14.09 -7.93
C GLU A 473 18.28 -15.13 -7.07
N THR A 474 18.71 -15.17 -5.81
CA THR A 474 17.85 -15.32 -4.61
C THR A 474 18.62 -14.55 -3.53
N ILE A 475 18.32 -13.29 -3.20
CA ILE A 475 17.20 -12.82 -2.36
C ILE A 475 16.74 -13.89 -1.37
N ALA A 476 17.53 -14.10 -0.30
CA ALA A 476 16.93 -14.49 0.98
C ALA A 476 16.25 -13.24 1.56
N ASN A 477 15.13 -12.86 0.96
CA ASN A 477 14.07 -12.32 1.78
C ASN A 477 13.68 -13.47 2.73
N PRO A 478 13.41 -13.22 4.02
CA PRO A 478 12.59 -14.17 4.77
C PRO A 478 11.40 -14.51 3.86
N PRO A 479 10.99 -15.79 3.73
CA PRO A 479 9.89 -16.13 2.84
C PRO A 479 8.78 -15.13 3.11
N PRO A 480 8.22 -14.48 2.06
CA PRO A 480 7.00 -13.72 2.22
C PRO A 480 6.11 -14.59 3.06
N GLU A 481 5.71 -14.02 4.18
CA GLU A 481 4.77 -14.57 5.11
C GLU A 481 3.84 -15.60 4.40
N GLY A 482 4.15 -16.92 4.49
CA GLY A 482 3.29 -18.00 3.96
C GLY A 482 3.99 -19.25 3.38
N SER A 483 5.32 -19.26 3.19
CA SER A 483 6.04 -20.48 2.78
C SER A 483 6.49 -21.28 4.00
N THR A 484 6.05 -22.53 4.05
CA THR A 484 6.43 -23.49 5.07
C THR A 484 7.73 -24.18 4.67
N THR A 485 8.60 -24.41 5.65
CA THR A 485 9.75 -25.30 5.49
C THR A 485 9.32 -26.67 4.93
N PRO A 486 10.10 -27.29 4.02
CA PRO A 486 9.79 -28.61 3.51
C PRO A 486 9.76 -29.63 4.65
N THR A 487 8.61 -30.29 4.84
CA THR A 487 8.53 -31.55 5.58
C THR A 487 8.93 -32.68 4.65
N TYR A 488 10.00 -33.39 4.99
CA TYR A 488 10.53 -34.51 4.23
C TYR A 488 9.71 -35.78 4.51
N ASP A 489 9.10 -36.38 3.48
CA ASP A 489 8.60 -37.76 3.55
C ASP A 489 9.70 -38.70 3.03
N TYR A 490 10.15 -39.64 3.87
CA TYR A 490 11.26 -40.53 3.56
C TYR A 490 10.77 -41.70 2.70
N LYS A 491 11.36 -41.94 1.52
CA LYS A 491 10.98 -43.10 0.68
C LYS A 491 11.50 -44.43 1.26
N SER A 492 11.01 -45.53 0.69
CA SER A 492 11.53 -46.88 0.86
C SER A 492 12.93 -46.99 0.23
N ALA A 493 13.83 -47.77 0.83
CA ALA A 493 15.13 -48.07 0.24
C ALA A 493 14.97 -49.11 -0.88
N TYR A 494 15.80 -49.06 -1.93
CA TYR A 494 15.73 -50.06 -3.01
C TYR A 494 17.09 -50.41 -3.64
N VAL A 495 17.17 -51.55 -4.33
CA VAL A 495 18.33 -51.99 -5.14
C VAL A 495 17.83 -52.57 -6.46
N MET A 496 18.48 -52.23 -7.58
CA MET A 496 17.99 -52.51 -8.94
C MET A 496 18.99 -53.34 -9.77
N SER A 497 18.47 -54.28 -10.58
CA SER A 497 19.25 -55.15 -11.47
C SER A 497 19.79 -54.45 -12.74
N SER A 498 20.88 -54.99 -13.31
CA SER A 498 21.26 -54.74 -14.71
C SER A 498 20.27 -55.44 -15.66
N ASN A 499 19.69 -54.67 -16.60
CA ASN A 499 18.69 -55.09 -17.59
C ASN A 499 18.55 -56.61 -17.88
N PHE A 500 17.36 -57.16 -17.66
CA PHE A 500 16.97 -58.55 -17.94
C PHE A 500 16.73 -58.75 -19.45
N PHE A 501 17.76 -59.17 -20.20
CA PHE A 501 17.65 -59.26 -21.67
C PHE A 501 17.49 -60.67 -22.26
N ASN A 502 17.75 -61.78 -21.55
CA ASN A 502 17.76 -63.12 -22.18
C ASN A 502 17.39 -64.32 -21.27
N GLY A 503 16.49 -64.13 -20.29
CA GLY A 503 16.14 -65.18 -19.32
C GLY A 503 17.30 -65.51 -18.36
N ILE A 504 16.97 -66.00 -17.16
CA ILE A 504 17.97 -66.29 -16.12
C ILE A 504 17.86 -67.75 -15.71
N THR A 505 19.01 -68.43 -15.58
CA THR A 505 19.08 -69.79 -15.02
C THR A 505 19.71 -69.71 -13.65
N ILE A 506 19.00 -70.22 -12.63
CA ILE A 506 19.51 -70.37 -11.27
C ILE A 506 19.80 -71.85 -11.02
N ASP A 507 21.03 -72.16 -10.64
CA ASP A 507 21.52 -73.48 -10.25
C ASP A 507 22.51 -73.37 -9.07
N GLY A 508 23.13 -74.49 -8.68
CA GLY A 508 24.04 -74.53 -7.53
C GLY A 508 25.29 -73.65 -7.63
N SER A 509 25.58 -73.07 -8.80
CA SER A 509 26.68 -72.12 -9.00
C SER A 509 26.29 -70.67 -8.72
N ASN A 510 24.99 -70.32 -8.70
CA ASN A 510 24.49 -68.95 -8.56
C ASN A 510 23.18 -68.83 -7.73
N ASP A 511 22.96 -69.74 -6.78
CA ASP A 511 21.73 -69.84 -5.98
C ASP A 511 21.72 -69.07 -4.64
N LYS A 512 22.76 -68.29 -4.30
CA LYS A 512 22.81 -67.55 -3.03
C LYS A 512 22.79 -66.05 -3.25
N LEU A 513 21.88 -65.37 -2.57
CA LEU A 513 21.80 -63.91 -2.52
C LEU A 513 21.78 -63.45 -1.06
N ASN A 514 22.78 -62.66 -0.68
CA ASN A 514 22.92 -62.12 0.66
C ASN A 514 22.82 -60.59 0.60
N PHE A 515 22.14 -59.99 1.57
CA PHE A 515 22.10 -58.54 1.74
C PHE A 515 21.69 -58.20 3.18
N ASN A 516 22.01 -57.01 3.65
CA ASN A 516 21.47 -56.44 4.87
C ASN A 516 20.35 -55.47 4.51
N VAL A 517 19.20 -55.58 5.18
CA VAL A 517 18.10 -54.62 5.07
C VAL A 517 17.80 -54.04 6.44
N SER A 518 18.04 -52.74 6.61
CA SER A 518 17.74 -51.97 7.83
C SER A 518 18.31 -52.61 9.11
N GLY A 519 19.51 -53.20 9.02
CA GLY A 519 20.21 -53.87 10.13
C GLY A 519 19.97 -55.39 10.21
N ILE A 520 19.07 -55.96 9.42
CA ILE A 520 18.77 -57.40 9.38
C ILE A 520 19.53 -58.06 8.23
N ASN A 521 20.38 -59.05 8.55
CA ASN A 521 21.10 -59.84 7.55
C ASN A 521 20.16 -60.89 6.92
N ALA A 522 19.87 -60.73 5.63
CA ALA A 522 19.16 -61.68 4.80
C ALA A 522 20.14 -62.61 4.08
N ASN A 523 19.96 -63.92 4.26
CA ASN A 523 20.67 -64.95 3.50
C ASN A 523 19.63 -65.75 2.72
N VAL A 524 19.45 -65.44 1.44
CA VAL A 524 18.37 -65.95 0.59
C VAL A 524 18.91 -67.04 -0.34
N ASN A 525 18.35 -68.25 -0.22
CA ASN A 525 18.59 -69.32 -1.19
C ASN A 525 17.54 -69.22 -2.30
N LEU A 526 18.00 -69.00 -3.53
CA LEU A 526 17.17 -68.85 -4.71
C LEU A 526 16.66 -70.21 -5.18
N THR A 527 15.41 -70.24 -5.65
CA THR A 527 14.82 -71.46 -6.21
C THR A 527 15.48 -71.80 -7.55
N HIS A 528 16.05 -73.00 -7.67
CA HIS A 528 16.67 -73.47 -8.91
C HIS A 528 15.66 -73.57 -10.05
N GLY A 529 16.08 -73.19 -11.25
CA GLY A 529 15.23 -73.23 -12.44
C GLY A 529 15.66 -72.26 -13.52
N ARG A 530 15.11 -72.43 -14.72
CA ARG A 530 15.26 -71.48 -15.83
C ARG A 530 14.00 -70.62 -15.93
N PHE A 531 14.17 -69.31 -15.79
CA PHE A 531 13.10 -68.32 -15.85
C PHE A 531 13.17 -67.58 -17.18
N ASN A 532 12.16 -67.78 -18.02
CA ASN A 532 12.13 -67.19 -19.36
C ASN A 532 11.42 -65.82 -19.38
N SER A 533 10.72 -65.48 -18.30
CA SER A 533 10.02 -64.21 -18.10
C SER A 533 10.46 -63.53 -16.81
N ILE A 534 10.60 -62.22 -16.86
CA ILE A 534 10.93 -61.40 -15.69
C ILE A 534 9.85 -61.50 -14.59
N ASN A 535 8.58 -61.72 -14.95
CA ASN A 535 7.50 -61.91 -13.99
C ASN A 535 7.63 -63.22 -13.21
N GLU A 536 7.96 -64.33 -13.90
CA GLU A 536 8.18 -65.64 -13.27
C GLU A 536 9.36 -65.57 -12.29
N PHE A 537 10.41 -64.87 -12.69
CA PHE A 537 11.57 -64.65 -11.84
C PHE A 537 11.24 -63.76 -10.63
N LYS A 538 10.49 -62.66 -10.81
CA LYS A 538 10.05 -61.76 -9.73
C LYS A 538 9.28 -62.52 -8.64
N ASP A 539 8.31 -63.35 -9.02
CA ASP A 539 7.49 -64.10 -8.07
C ASP A 539 8.31 -65.19 -7.34
N SER A 540 9.23 -65.86 -8.04
CA SER A 540 10.16 -66.84 -7.46
C SER A 540 11.13 -66.20 -6.45
N LEU A 541 11.66 -65.02 -6.79
CA LEU A 541 12.56 -64.25 -5.94
C LEU A 541 11.84 -63.74 -4.68
N GLN A 542 10.63 -63.19 -4.82
CA GLN A 542 9.81 -62.76 -3.67
C GLN A 542 9.53 -63.93 -2.71
N LYS A 543 9.21 -65.11 -3.25
CA LYS A 543 8.97 -66.31 -2.45
C LYS A 543 10.23 -66.74 -1.69
N SER A 544 11.38 -66.68 -2.34
CA SER A 544 12.68 -67.02 -1.74
C SER A 544 13.04 -66.06 -0.60
N ILE A 545 12.78 -64.76 -0.77
CA ILE A 545 12.99 -63.72 0.27
C ILE A 545 12.05 -63.94 1.47
N ASN A 546 10.77 -64.21 1.22
CA ASN A 546 9.80 -64.48 2.29
C ASN A 546 10.18 -65.74 3.08
N ASN A 547 10.65 -66.80 2.40
CA ASN A 547 11.10 -68.04 3.05
C ASN A 547 12.36 -67.84 3.91
N ALA A 548 13.17 -66.82 3.63
CA ALA A 548 14.31 -66.43 4.44
C ALA A 548 13.92 -65.61 5.70
N GLY A 549 12.62 -65.40 5.94
CA GLY A 549 12.10 -64.66 7.10
C GLY A 549 12.17 -63.14 6.97
N ILE A 550 12.34 -62.62 5.75
CA ILE A 550 12.49 -61.18 5.49
C ILE A 550 11.16 -60.61 4.97
N GLU A 551 10.35 -60.07 5.87
CA GLU A 551 9.01 -59.57 5.53
C GLU A 551 9.02 -58.12 5.02
N ASN A 552 10.02 -57.32 5.41
CA ASN A 552 10.13 -55.89 5.07
C ASN A 552 10.69 -55.65 3.65
N VAL A 553 10.70 -56.65 2.77
CA VAL A 553 11.20 -56.51 1.38
C VAL A 553 10.16 -56.96 0.36
N GLN A 554 9.96 -56.17 -0.68
CA GLN A 554 9.15 -56.48 -1.84
C GLN A 554 9.97 -56.45 -3.14
N VAL A 555 9.63 -57.32 -4.09
CA VAL A 555 10.25 -57.40 -5.42
C VAL A 555 9.33 -56.78 -6.46
N LYS A 556 9.80 -55.73 -7.13
CA LYS A 556 9.09 -55.01 -8.20
C LYS A 556 9.80 -55.14 -9.54
N ILE A 557 9.10 -54.78 -10.61
CA ILE A 557 9.65 -54.63 -11.94
C ILE A 557 9.64 -53.14 -12.30
N TYR A 558 10.78 -52.63 -12.77
CA TYR A 558 10.94 -51.25 -13.22
C TYR A 558 11.26 -51.21 -14.72
N ASN A 559 10.66 -50.27 -15.45
CA ASN A 559 10.81 -50.07 -16.91
C ASN A 559 10.70 -51.35 -17.76
N SER A 560 9.87 -52.31 -17.32
CA SER A 560 9.57 -53.59 -17.98
C SER A 560 10.72 -54.59 -18.10
N ASN A 561 11.95 -54.25 -17.69
CA ASN A 561 13.12 -55.12 -17.87
C ASN A 561 14.11 -55.09 -16.69
N LYS A 562 13.78 -54.51 -15.54
CA LYS A 562 14.65 -54.53 -14.35
C LYS A 562 13.90 -55.05 -13.13
N ILE A 563 14.56 -55.89 -12.35
CA ILE A 563 14.13 -56.35 -11.03
C ILE A 563 14.59 -55.35 -9.97
N VAL A 564 13.70 -54.98 -9.06
CA VAL A 564 13.97 -54.07 -7.95
C VAL A 564 13.60 -54.75 -6.63
N LEU A 565 14.52 -54.77 -5.67
CA LEU A 565 14.23 -55.06 -4.27
C LEU A 565 13.93 -53.75 -3.56
N GLU A 566 12.82 -53.63 -2.84
CA GLU A 566 12.39 -52.40 -2.19
C GLU A 566 11.89 -52.69 -0.76
N THR A 567 12.17 -51.81 0.21
CA THR A 567 11.61 -51.96 1.55
C THR A 567 10.10 -51.70 1.55
N LYS A 568 9.34 -52.42 2.39
CA LYS A 568 7.90 -52.12 2.58
C LYS A 568 7.72 -50.91 3.49
N GLU A 569 8.57 -50.79 4.51
CA GLU A 569 8.63 -49.65 5.41
C GLU A 569 9.44 -48.48 4.81
N LYS A 570 9.14 -47.27 5.30
CA LYS A 570 9.71 -45.98 4.90
C LYS A 570 10.44 -45.34 6.08
N GLY A 571 11.47 -44.50 5.86
CA GLY A 571 12.17 -43.78 6.93
C GLY A 571 13.70 -43.75 6.83
N GLU A 572 14.36 -42.81 7.53
CA GLU A 572 15.85 -42.66 7.60
C GLU A 572 16.60 -43.92 8.04
N LYS A 573 15.90 -44.88 8.66
CA LYS A 573 16.47 -46.15 9.12
C LYS A 573 16.39 -47.28 8.10
N GLN A 574 15.78 -47.03 6.93
CA GLN A 574 15.62 -48.03 5.89
C GLN A 574 16.79 -47.96 4.91
N TYR A 575 17.53 -49.05 4.76
CA TYR A 575 18.66 -49.12 3.83
C TYR A 575 18.90 -50.56 3.37
N PHE A 576 19.47 -50.73 2.18
CA PHE A 576 20.09 -51.98 1.75
C PHE A 576 21.60 -51.82 1.77
N SER A 577 22.33 -52.81 2.26
CA SER A 577 23.79 -52.83 2.22
C SER A 577 24.33 -54.25 2.08
N GLY A 578 25.59 -54.41 1.68
CA GLY A 578 26.26 -55.72 1.66
C GLY A 578 25.67 -56.73 0.67
N LEU A 579 25.11 -56.27 -0.47
CA LEU A 579 24.65 -57.18 -1.53
C LEU A 579 25.82 -58.05 -2.00
N SER A 580 25.66 -59.37 -1.88
CA SER A 580 26.70 -60.36 -2.16
C SER A 580 26.09 -61.74 -2.39
N GLY A 581 26.93 -62.76 -2.61
CA GLY A 581 26.50 -64.13 -2.89
C GLY A 581 26.69 -64.52 -4.36
N SER A 582 26.52 -65.80 -4.64
CA SER A 582 26.78 -66.35 -5.97
C SER A 582 25.78 -65.89 -7.03
N GLY A 583 24.53 -65.62 -6.65
CA GLY A 583 23.48 -65.10 -7.55
C GLY A 583 23.51 -63.58 -7.73
N TYR A 584 24.29 -62.84 -6.94
CA TYR A 584 24.36 -61.39 -7.02
C TYR A 584 24.86 -60.90 -8.39
N LYS A 585 25.92 -61.53 -8.92
CA LYS A 585 26.54 -61.12 -10.19
C LYS A 585 25.56 -61.26 -11.37
N ASP A 586 24.89 -62.41 -11.46
CA ASP A 586 24.00 -62.73 -12.58
C ASP A 586 22.68 -61.94 -12.55
N ILE A 587 22.28 -61.45 -11.38
CA ILE A 587 21.03 -60.70 -11.21
C ILE A 587 21.28 -59.19 -11.26
N PHE A 588 22.40 -58.67 -10.74
CA PHE A 588 22.58 -57.23 -10.51
C PHE A 588 23.76 -56.56 -11.24
N VAL A 589 24.71 -57.31 -11.82
CA VAL A 589 25.93 -56.75 -12.45
C VAL A 589 25.98 -57.08 -13.95
N GLY A 590 25.85 -56.08 -14.82
CA GLY A 590 25.86 -56.25 -16.29
C GLY A 590 27.24 -56.02 -16.95
N GLU A 591 27.42 -56.47 -18.20
CA GLU A 591 28.64 -56.27 -19.00
C GLU A 591 28.73 -54.84 -19.59
N ASN A 592 29.75 -54.04 -19.26
CA ASN A 592 29.97 -52.69 -19.85
C ASN A 592 31.45 -52.46 -20.26
N ILE A 593 31.68 -51.92 -21.46
CA ILE A 593 32.98 -51.51 -22.04
C ILE A 593 33.12 -49.98 -21.95
N LEU A 594 34.23 -49.44 -21.42
CA LEU A 594 34.47 -47.99 -21.22
C LEU A 594 35.32 -47.34 -22.34
N LYS A 595 35.03 -46.07 -22.69
CA LYS A 595 35.80 -45.19 -23.60
C LYS A 595 36.43 -44.01 -22.82
N PRO A 596 37.49 -43.34 -23.35
CA PRO A 596 38.14 -42.21 -22.69
C PRO A 596 37.20 -40.99 -22.54
N TYR A 597 37.23 -40.33 -21.37
CA TYR A 597 36.45 -39.12 -21.07
C TYR A 597 37.24 -37.84 -21.36
N SER A 598 36.55 -36.79 -21.84
CA SER A 598 37.05 -35.41 -21.96
C SER A 598 36.23 -34.51 -21.05
N ASN A 599 36.86 -33.78 -20.12
CA ASN A 599 36.15 -32.86 -19.21
C ASN A 599 36.34 -31.40 -19.66
N THR A 600 35.29 -30.58 -19.56
CA THR A 600 35.24 -29.21 -20.06
C THR A 600 35.81 -28.22 -19.03
N GLY A 601 37.05 -27.78 -19.23
CA GLY A 601 37.61 -26.63 -18.50
C GLY A 601 39.14 -26.57 -18.54
N THR A 602 39.68 -25.61 -19.30
CA THR A 602 41.11 -25.18 -19.37
C THR A 602 42.16 -26.26 -19.69
N THR A 603 42.58 -26.33 -20.97
CA THR A 603 43.60 -27.23 -21.55
C THR A 603 43.45 -28.72 -21.19
N THR A 604 42.63 -29.44 -21.96
CA THR A 604 42.39 -30.88 -21.82
C THR A 604 43.59 -31.71 -22.25
N TYR A 605 44.21 -32.45 -21.34
CA TYR A 605 45.21 -33.47 -21.68
C TYR A 605 44.53 -34.81 -21.90
N SER A 606 44.93 -35.55 -22.94
CA SER A 606 44.47 -36.94 -23.13
C SER A 606 45.24 -37.87 -22.18
N TYR A 607 44.52 -38.73 -21.44
CA TYR A 607 45.14 -39.66 -20.50
C TYR A 607 44.40 -41.01 -20.44
N ILE A 608 45.10 -42.03 -19.93
CA ILE A 608 44.52 -43.32 -19.56
C ILE A 608 45.05 -43.75 -18.19
N GLN A 609 44.14 -44.17 -17.31
CA GLN A 609 44.47 -44.64 -15.97
C GLN A 609 44.38 -46.15 -15.87
N GLY A 610 45.38 -46.76 -15.25
CA GLY A 610 45.41 -48.17 -14.90
C GLY A 610 44.36 -48.47 -13.83
N ARG A 611 43.67 -49.61 -13.97
CA ARG A 611 42.63 -50.04 -13.02
C ARG A 611 43.04 -51.23 -12.16
N SER A 612 44.18 -51.87 -12.46
CA SER A 612 44.75 -52.93 -11.64
C SER A 612 45.64 -52.32 -10.55
N SER A 613 45.53 -52.82 -9.31
CA SER A 613 46.46 -52.50 -8.23
C SER A 613 47.86 -53.01 -8.60
N ILE A 614 48.74 -52.09 -8.95
CA ILE A 614 50.16 -52.33 -9.20
C ILE A 614 50.85 -52.19 -7.84
N GLY A 615 50.66 -53.21 -7.00
CA GLY A 615 51.31 -53.32 -5.71
C GLY A 615 52.84 -53.47 -5.81
N ASN A 616 53.48 -53.81 -4.70
CA ASN A 616 54.90 -54.15 -4.69
C ASN A 616 55.12 -55.53 -5.36
N ASN A 617 56.24 -55.70 -6.06
CA ASN A 617 56.60 -56.92 -6.79
C ASN A 617 55.69 -57.26 -7.99
N PHE A 618 55.34 -56.26 -8.81
CA PHE A 618 54.56 -56.51 -10.04
C PHE A 618 55.39 -57.26 -11.07
N GLU A 619 54.88 -58.39 -11.57
CA GLU A 619 55.58 -59.26 -12.53
C GLU A 619 55.21 -58.93 -13.97
N ILE A 620 56.22 -58.62 -14.79
CA ILE A 620 56.11 -58.58 -16.25
C ILE A 620 56.60 -59.92 -16.82
N ASN A 621 55.78 -60.55 -17.64
CA ASN A 621 56.06 -61.82 -18.29
C ASN A 621 55.57 -61.81 -19.75
N SER A 622 55.75 -62.93 -20.45
CA SER A 622 55.37 -63.09 -21.86
C SER A 622 53.90 -62.75 -22.21
N THR A 623 52.96 -62.76 -21.26
CA THR A 623 51.53 -62.50 -21.51
C THR A 623 51.13 -61.04 -21.28
N ASN A 624 51.93 -60.26 -20.56
CA ASN A 624 51.58 -58.87 -20.19
C ASN A 624 52.66 -57.84 -20.52
N LYS A 625 53.71 -58.18 -21.27
CA LYS A 625 54.84 -57.26 -21.56
C LYS A 625 54.63 -56.22 -22.66
N ASN A 626 53.60 -56.36 -23.50
CA ASN A 626 53.42 -55.51 -24.70
C ASN A 626 52.33 -54.46 -24.48
N LEU A 627 52.62 -53.19 -24.78
CA LEU A 627 51.65 -52.09 -24.82
C LEU A 627 51.73 -51.38 -26.17
N SER A 628 50.60 -51.27 -26.86
CA SER A 628 50.50 -50.55 -28.14
C SER A 628 49.31 -49.59 -28.15
N PHE A 629 49.46 -48.42 -28.76
CA PHE A 629 48.39 -47.43 -28.96
C PHE A 629 48.79 -46.41 -30.04
N ASP A 630 47.83 -45.62 -30.51
CA ASP A 630 48.04 -44.54 -31.45
C ASP A 630 48.13 -43.20 -30.71
N TYR A 631 49.25 -42.50 -30.84
CA TYR A 631 49.40 -41.11 -30.40
C TYR A 631 49.14 -40.16 -31.58
N ILE A 632 48.24 -39.20 -31.38
CA ILE A 632 47.79 -38.28 -32.40
C ILE A 632 48.19 -36.87 -31.98
N GLU A 633 48.98 -36.20 -32.82
CA GLU A 633 49.44 -34.83 -32.65
C GLU A 633 49.11 -34.04 -33.93
N ASP A 634 48.24 -33.03 -33.81
CA ASP A 634 47.77 -32.20 -34.94
C ASP A 634 47.28 -33.03 -36.13
N GLY A 635 46.60 -34.15 -35.84
CA GLY A 635 46.07 -35.09 -36.85
C GLY A 635 47.08 -36.09 -37.43
N LYS A 636 48.36 -36.00 -37.04
CA LYS A 636 49.39 -36.99 -37.41
C LYS A 636 49.37 -38.16 -36.43
N ILE A 637 49.13 -39.37 -36.95
CA ILE A 637 49.09 -40.60 -36.17
C ILE A 637 50.50 -41.20 -36.06
N THR A 638 50.96 -41.42 -34.84
CA THR A 638 52.19 -42.13 -34.50
C THR A 638 51.81 -43.39 -33.75
N ASN A 639 52.08 -44.56 -34.32
CA ASN A 639 51.85 -45.83 -33.62
C ASN A 639 52.96 -46.03 -32.58
N VAL A 640 52.58 -46.08 -31.31
CA VAL A 640 53.46 -46.32 -30.18
C VAL A 640 53.32 -47.78 -29.79
N SER A 641 54.42 -48.52 -29.78
CA SER A 641 54.46 -49.89 -29.30
C SER A 641 55.71 -50.10 -28.46
N ILE A 642 55.52 -50.47 -27.20
CA ILE A 642 56.59 -50.72 -26.24
C ILE A 642 56.53 -52.16 -25.71
N GLU A 643 57.70 -52.75 -25.52
CA GLU A 643 57.88 -54.05 -24.88
C GLU A 643 58.69 -53.85 -23.59
N LEU A 644 58.07 -54.22 -22.47
CA LEU A 644 58.63 -54.12 -21.13
C LEU A 644 59.52 -55.33 -20.81
N GLU A 645 60.57 -55.11 -20.02
CA GLU A 645 61.50 -56.18 -19.64
C GLU A 645 60.81 -57.21 -18.73
N GLU A 646 60.93 -58.50 -19.07
CA GLU A 646 60.36 -59.61 -18.29
C GLU A 646 61.13 -59.80 -16.97
N LYS A 647 60.62 -59.17 -15.92
CA LYS A 647 61.12 -59.28 -14.54
C LYS A 647 60.06 -58.82 -13.55
N THR A 648 60.31 -59.09 -12.28
CA THR A 648 59.51 -58.54 -11.18
C THR A 648 60.05 -57.18 -10.78
N TYR A 649 59.22 -56.14 -10.85
CA TYR A 649 59.56 -54.78 -10.43
C TYR A 649 59.22 -54.61 -8.95
N ALA A 650 60.21 -54.28 -8.12
CA ALA A 650 60.05 -54.30 -6.66
C ALA A 650 59.11 -53.18 -6.20
N THR A 651 59.13 -52.04 -6.88
CA THR A 651 58.26 -50.89 -6.59
C THR A 651 57.54 -50.39 -7.84
N ARG A 652 56.37 -49.77 -7.64
CA ARG A 652 55.64 -49.06 -8.70
C ARG A 652 56.50 -48.03 -9.44
N GLY A 653 57.42 -47.37 -8.72
CA GLY A 653 58.34 -46.38 -9.29
C GLY A 653 59.32 -46.98 -10.31
N GLU A 654 59.82 -48.21 -10.07
CA GLU A 654 60.71 -48.89 -11.02
C GLU A 654 60.00 -49.24 -12.33
N LEU A 655 58.74 -49.66 -12.27
CA LEU A 655 57.92 -49.93 -13.45
C LEU A 655 57.57 -48.66 -14.22
N ILE A 656 57.22 -47.57 -13.53
CA ILE A 656 56.99 -46.26 -14.15
C ILE A 656 58.24 -45.79 -14.89
N ASN A 657 59.42 -45.92 -14.28
CA ASN A 657 60.68 -45.55 -14.89
C ASN A 657 60.97 -46.37 -16.14
N GLU A 658 60.69 -47.68 -16.13
CA GLU A 658 60.82 -48.53 -17.32
C GLU A 658 59.88 -48.07 -18.44
N ILE A 659 58.61 -47.82 -18.14
CA ILE A 659 57.63 -47.35 -19.13
C ILE A 659 58.08 -46.01 -19.74
N ASN A 660 58.49 -45.05 -18.91
CA ASN A 660 59.00 -43.76 -19.39
C ASN A 660 60.28 -43.89 -20.23
N ASN A 661 61.20 -44.79 -19.84
CA ASN A 661 62.40 -45.08 -20.63
C ASN A 661 62.06 -45.65 -22.01
N LYS A 662 61.03 -46.51 -22.11
CA LYS A 662 60.57 -47.11 -23.37
C LYS A 662 59.76 -46.15 -24.24
N LEU A 663 59.01 -45.23 -23.63
CA LEU A 663 58.32 -44.14 -24.33
C LEU A 663 59.30 -43.11 -24.92
N GLY A 664 60.47 -42.94 -24.30
CA GLY A 664 61.56 -42.13 -24.86
C GLY A 664 61.18 -40.65 -25.00
N SER A 665 61.31 -40.11 -26.21
CA SER A 665 61.02 -38.69 -26.52
C SER A 665 59.58 -38.43 -26.95
N ILE A 666 58.71 -39.43 -26.90
CA ILE A 666 57.27 -39.26 -27.21
C ILE A 666 56.68 -38.36 -26.10
N PRO A 667 55.83 -37.36 -26.43
CA PRO A 667 55.28 -36.41 -25.47
C PRO A 667 54.14 -37.03 -24.63
N ILE A 668 54.43 -38.18 -24.00
CA ILE A 668 53.55 -38.94 -23.11
C ILE A 668 54.37 -39.30 -21.88
N THR A 669 53.80 -39.09 -20.71
CA THR A 669 54.44 -39.42 -19.43
C THR A 669 53.62 -40.46 -18.69
N ALA A 670 54.28 -41.51 -18.21
CA ALA A 670 53.76 -42.41 -17.19
C ALA A 670 54.01 -41.84 -15.79
N LYS A 671 52.99 -41.81 -14.94
CA LYS A 671 53.10 -41.38 -13.53
C LYS A 671 52.20 -42.22 -12.63
N GLY A 672 52.37 -42.10 -11.31
CA GLY A 672 51.49 -42.75 -10.36
C GLY A 672 50.09 -42.13 -10.33
N TYR A 673 49.06 -42.96 -10.20
CA TYR A 673 47.67 -42.56 -9.99
C TYR A 673 47.13 -43.26 -8.74
N GLY A 674 46.56 -42.49 -7.80
CA GLY A 674 46.14 -43.02 -6.50
C GLY A 674 47.25 -43.73 -5.71
N SER A 675 46.83 -44.63 -4.80
CA SER A 675 47.73 -45.41 -3.93
C SER A 675 48.62 -46.40 -4.70
N ASP A 676 48.12 -46.97 -5.79
CA ASP A 676 48.63 -48.22 -6.35
C ASP A 676 48.42 -48.39 -7.87
N ALA A 677 47.91 -47.40 -8.60
CA ALA A 677 47.77 -47.46 -10.06
C ALA A 677 48.81 -46.58 -10.79
N ILE A 678 48.87 -46.72 -12.12
CA ILE A 678 49.70 -45.91 -13.03
C ILE A 678 48.79 -45.22 -14.05
N GLU A 679 49.10 -43.98 -14.42
CA GLU A 679 48.44 -43.20 -15.48
C GLU A 679 49.45 -42.87 -16.58
N LEU A 680 48.99 -42.94 -17.84
CA LEU A 680 49.68 -42.33 -18.99
C LEU A 680 48.95 -41.03 -19.35
N ILE A 681 49.69 -39.94 -19.45
CA ILE A 681 49.15 -38.61 -19.80
C ILE A 681 49.95 -38.03 -20.96
N VAL A 682 49.26 -37.47 -21.95
CA VAL A 682 49.89 -36.67 -23.00
C VAL A 682 50.36 -35.35 -22.39
N ASN A 683 51.58 -34.94 -22.69
CA ASN A 683 52.21 -33.76 -22.08
C ASN A 683 51.69 -32.42 -22.64
N ASN A 684 51.04 -32.44 -23.79
CA ASN A 684 50.45 -31.29 -24.47
C ASN A 684 48.92 -31.32 -24.37
N GLY A 685 48.31 -30.17 -24.05
CA GLY A 685 46.86 -30.05 -23.85
C GLY A 685 46.14 -29.54 -25.11
N GLY A 686 44.90 -29.96 -25.31
CA GLY A 686 44.02 -29.55 -26.41
C GLY A 686 43.54 -30.72 -27.27
N ASN A 687 42.48 -30.48 -28.05
CA ASN A 687 41.83 -31.52 -28.88
C ASN A 687 42.74 -32.13 -29.97
N ASN A 688 43.88 -31.49 -30.26
CA ASN A 688 44.85 -31.95 -31.26
C ASN A 688 45.83 -33.00 -30.72
N TYR A 689 45.82 -33.27 -29.41
CA TYR A 689 46.76 -34.16 -28.74
C TYR A 689 45.98 -35.30 -28.04
N LYS A 690 45.97 -36.51 -28.63
CA LYS A 690 45.18 -37.65 -28.09
C LYS A 690 45.85 -39.01 -28.23
N MET A 691 45.50 -39.93 -27.32
CA MET A 691 45.85 -41.36 -27.41
C MET A 691 44.60 -42.20 -27.70
N GLU A 692 44.65 -43.08 -28.69
CA GLU A 692 43.54 -43.96 -29.09
C GLU A 692 44.05 -45.37 -29.46
N ASN A 693 43.14 -46.32 -29.74
CA ASN A 693 43.47 -47.66 -30.26
C ASN A 693 44.44 -48.50 -29.39
N PHE A 694 44.28 -48.45 -28.07
CA PHE A 694 45.10 -49.24 -27.15
C PHE A 694 44.90 -50.77 -27.35
N SER A 695 46.01 -51.50 -27.29
CA SER A 695 46.08 -52.95 -27.43
C SER A 695 47.36 -53.52 -26.79
N GLY A 696 47.44 -54.84 -26.64
CA GLY A 696 48.59 -55.55 -26.09
C GLY A 696 48.37 -56.07 -24.67
N GLY A 697 49.17 -57.07 -24.29
CA GLY A 697 49.01 -57.77 -23.01
C GLY A 697 49.14 -56.86 -21.79
N PHE A 698 49.99 -55.84 -21.83
CA PHE A 698 50.11 -54.88 -20.73
C PHE A 698 48.86 -54.00 -20.64
N TYR A 699 48.31 -53.57 -21.78
CA TYR A 699 47.02 -52.89 -21.82
C TYR A 699 45.94 -53.78 -21.21
N ASP A 700 45.81 -55.04 -21.66
CA ASP A 700 44.81 -55.99 -21.17
C ASP A 700 44.95 -56.34 -19.67
N ASN A 701 46.15 -56.28 -19.10
CA ASN A 701 46.36 -56.63 -17.68
C ASN A 701 46.35 -55.43 -16.73
N VAL A 702 46.71 -54.23 -17.20
CA VAL A 702 46.94 -53.06 -16.35
C VAL A 702 45.89 -51.96 -16.56
N PHE A 703 45.52 -51.71 -17.82
CA PHE A 703 44.62 -50.61 -18.21
C PHE A 703 43.21 -51.08 -18.57
N LYS A 704 43.11 -52.28 -19.13
CA LYS A 704 41.89 -52.94 -19.61
C LYS A 704 41.70 -54.21 -18.81
N SER A 705 41.55 -54.06 -17.50
CA SER A 705 41.07 -55.15 -16.68
C SER A 705 39.73 -55.66 -17.25
N ALA A 706 39.59 -56.98 -17.41
CA ALA A 706 38.29 -57.63 -17.29
C ALA A 706 37.86 -57.31 -15.87
N VAL A 707 37.20 -56.16 -15.73
CA VAL A 707 36.96 -55.62 -14.42
C VAL A 707 36.09 -56.68 -13.75
N GLU A 708 36.64 -57.32 -12.73
CA GLU A 708 36.04 -57.26 -11.40
C GLU A 708 35.69 -55.80 -11.12
N SER A 709 34.78 -55.24 -11.91
CA SER A 709 33.95 -54.18 -11.47
C SER A 709 33.04 -54.94 -10.54
N VAL A 710 33.52 -55.07 -9.30
CA VAL A 710 32.86 -54.26 -8.30
C VAL A 710 32.73 -52.87 -8.95
N ILE A 711 31.64 -52.69 -9.70
CA ILE A 711 30.85 -51.51 -9.47
C ILE A 711 30.61 -51.69 -7.98
N LEU A 712 31.50 -51.10 -7.17
CA LEU A 712 31.00 -50.55 -5.95
C LEU A 712 29.92 -49.63 -6.55
N PRO A 713 28.61 -49.88 -6.30
CA PRO A 713 27.75 -48.72 -6.23
C PRO A 713 28.57 -47.74 -5.38
N ASP A 714 28.73 -46.52 -5.87
CA ASP A 714 29.49 -45.47 -5.21
C ASP A 714 29.44 -45.68 -3.69
N GLU A 715 30.49 -45.44 -2.91
CA GLU A 715 30.31 -45.44 -1.44
C GLU A 715 29.29 -44.34 -0.99
N GLY A 716 28.72 -43.59 -1.95
CA GLY A 716 27.49 -42.78 -1.85
C GLY A 716 26.18 -43.35 -2.47
N ASP A 717 26.13 -44.54 -3.07
CA ASP A 717 24.95 -45.14 -3.72
C ASP A 717 24.54 -46.50 -3.08
N GLY A 718 24.72 -46.64 -1.77
CA GLY A 718 23.67 -47.31 -1.01
C GLY A 718 22.43 -46.46 -1.25
N TYR A 719 21.60 -46.82 -2.24
CA TYR A 719 20.46 -46.02 -2.69
C TYR A 719 19.50 -45.74 -1.51
N THR A 720 19.83 -44.74 -0.70
CA THR A 720 18.92 -43.84 -0.06
C THR A 720 18.44 -42.89 -1.15
N ASN A 721 17.78 -43.43 -2.18
CA ASN A 721 16.86 -42.63 -2.97
C ASN A 721 15.53 -42.49 -2.21
N SER A 722 15.62 -42.15 -0.92
CA SER A 722 14.72 -41.15 -0.38
C SER A 722 15.06 -39.83 -1.06
N TYR A 723 14.72 -39.72 -2.35
CA TYR A 723 14.30 -38.43 -2.86
C TYR A 723 13.20 -38.00 -1.93
N SER A 724 13.46 -37.01 -1.09
CA SER A 724 12.40 -36.34 -0.39
C SER A 724 11.38 -35.91 -1.43
N GLU A 725 10.15 -36.38 -1.32
CA GLU A 725 9.08 -35.62 -1.94
C GLU A 725 8.96 -34.34 -1.14
N GLN A 726 9.33 -33.22 -1.77
CA GLN A 726 8.90 -31.93 -1.26
C GLN A 726 7.38 -31.97 -1.28
N GLN A 727 6.76 -32.06 -0.11
CA GLN A 727 5.32 -31.89 -0.01
C GLN A 727 5.02 -30.48 -0.48
N CYS A 728 4.40 -30.37 -1.65
CA CYS A 728 3.99 -29.11 -2.21
C CYS A 728 2.66 -28.74 -1.55
N TYR A 729 2.70 -27.86 -0.56
CA TYR A 729 1.51 -27.33 0.07
C TYR A 729 1.72 -25.87 0.45
N ILE A 730 0.62 -25.15 0.61
CA ILE A 730 0.61 -23.79 1.11
C ILE A 730 -0.42 -23.67 2.23
N VAL A 731 -0.02 -23.02 3.33
CA VAL A 731 -0.85 -22.83 4.52
C VAL A 731 -1.31 -21.37 4.57
N GLY A 732 -2.62 -21.17 4.64
CA GLY A 732 -3.21 -19.86 4.86
C GLY A 732 -2.82 -19.32 6.24
N ARG A 733 -3.00 -18.03 6.46
CA ARG A 733 -2.73 -17.29 7.69
C ARG A 733 -4.01 -16.87 8.42
N LYS A 734 -5.15 -16.92 7.75
CA LYS A 734 -6.46 -16.59 8.32
C LYS A 734 -6.90 -17.72 9.26
N ASP A 735 -7.26 -17.36 10.50
CA ASP A 735 -8.02 -18.24 11.37
C ASP A 735 -9.46 -18.36 10.83
N ILE A 736 -9.86 -19.57 10.44
CA ILE A 736 -11.20 -19.87 9.90
C ILE A 736 -12.06 -20.69 10.88
N SER A 737 -11.63 -20.82 12.14
CA SER A 737 -12.30 -21.63 13.18
C SER A 737 -13.75 -21.20 13.46
N ASN A 738 -14.05 -19.90 13.36
CA ASN A 738 -15.39 -19.34 13.54
C ASN A 738 -16.28 -19.44 12.30
N GLY A 739 -15.79 -20.03 11.20
CA GLY A 739 -16.46 -20.04 9.90
C GLY A 739 -16.17 -18.80 9.06
N VAL A 740 -16.55 -18.85 7.78
CA VAL A 740 -16.35 -17.76 6.82
C VAL A 740 -17.63 -17.50 6.03
N VAL A 741 -18.04 -16.23 5.97
CA VAL A 741 -19.17 -15.80 5.13
C VAL A 741 -18.67 -15.54 3.71
N ILE A 742 -19.22 -16.28 2.75
CA ILE A 742 -18.92 -16.11 1.32
C ILE A 742 -20.11 -15.43 0.65
N ASN A 743 -19.85 -14.29 0.02
CA ASN A 743 -20.81 -13.46 -0.69
C ASN A 743 -20.49 -13.47 -2.20
N PRO A 744 -21.50 -13.62 -3.08
CA PRO A 744 -21.27 -13.73 -4.52
C PRO A 744 -20.62 -12.46 -5.08
N GLY A 745 -19.57 -12.62 -5.89
CA GLY A 745 -18.80 -11.53 -6.50
C GLY A 745 -17.91 -10.74 -5.53
N ILE A 746 -18.07 -10.91 -4.21
CA ILE A 746 -17.33 -10.15 -3.19
C ILE A 746 -16.14 -10.94 -2.66
N ASN A 747 -16.33 -12.20 -2.28
CA ASN A 747 -15.27 -13.05 -1.73
C ASN A 747 -15.52 -14.54 -2.05
N ASP A 748 -15.93 -14.84 -3.28
CA ASP A 748 -16.38 -16.16 -3.74
C ASP A 748 -15.42 -16.88 -4.69
N VAL A 749 -14.32 -16.28 -5.12
CA VAL A 749 -13.35 -16.84 -6.07
C VAL A 749 -11.98 -16.97 -5.42
N LEU A 750 -11.52 -18.21 -5.21
CA LEU A 750 -10.15 -18.52 -4.83
C LEU A 750 -9.38 -18.93 -6.09
N THR A 751 -8.21 -18.34 -6.32
CA THR A 751 -7.33 -18.69 -7.43
C THR A 751 -5.93 -18.97 -6.91
N PHE A 752 -5.24 -19.96 -7.47
CA PHE A 752 -3.84 -20.25 -7.16
C PHE A 752 -3.17 -20.95 -8.36
N ASP A 753 -1.85 -20.89 -8.44
CA ASP A 753 -1.07 -21.49 -9.51
C ASP A 753 -0.33 -22.73 -8.99
N LEU A 754 -0.41 -23.81 -9.76
CA LEU A 754 0.49 -24.95 -9.66
C LEU A 754 1.63 -24.72 -10.64
N ARG A 755 2.86 -24.65 -10.12
CA ARG A 755 4.09 -24.47 -10.91
C ARG A 755 4.92 -25.75 -10.92
N ASP A 756 5.67 -25.94 -11.98
CA ASP A 756 6.68 -26.99 -12.18
C ASP A 756 8.00 -26.34 -12.60
N ASN A 757 9.04 -26.54 -11.80
CA ASN A 757 10.36 -25.92 -11.97
C ASN A 757 10.29 -24.39 -12.21
N GLY A 758 9.44 -23.71 -11.43
CA GLY A 758 9.21 -22.26 -11.49
C GLY A 758 8.21 -21.79 -12.57
N SER A 759 7.90 -22.62 -13.56
CA SER A 759 6.95 -22.29 -14.64
C SER A 759 5.52 -22.66 -14.26
N ILE A 760 4.53 -21.82 -14.58
CA ILE A 760 3.12 -22.11 -14.28
C ILE A 760 2.65 -23.31 -15.13
N LYS A 761 2.37 -24.44 -14.49
CA LYS A 761 1.83 -25.65 -15.12
C LYS A 761 0.30 -25.53 -15.26
N LYS A 762 -0.38 -24.97 -14.26
CA LYS A 762 -1.83 -24.78 -14.28
C LYS A 762 -2.28 -23.70 -13.30
N THR A 763 -3.10 -22.76 -13.75
CA THR A 763 -3.86 -21.85 -12.87
C THR A 763 -5.20 -22.48 -12.52
N ILE A 764 -5.53 -22.54 -11.23
CA ILE A 764 -6.75 -23.13 -10.70
C ILE A 764 -7.58 -22.00 -10.10
N SER A 765 -8.80 -21.81 -10.59
CA SER A 765 -9.76 -20.82 -10.08
C SER A 765 -11.05 -21.52 -9.69
N ILE A 766 -11.38 -21.52 -8.40
CA ILE A 766 -12.58 -22.15 -7.84
C ILE A 766 -13.57 -21.10 -7.36
N LYS A 767 -14.86 -21.33 -7.63
CA LYS A 767 -15.94 -20.46 -7.16
C LYS A 767 -16.67 -21.13 -5.99
N ILE A 768 -16.49 -20.60 -4.80
CA ILE A 768 -17.06 -21.08 -3.55
C ILE A 768 -18.53 -20.63 -3.47
N PRO A 769 -19.49 -21.51 -3.13
CA PRO A 769 -20.90 -21.16 -3.00
C PRO A 769 -21.14 -20.03 -1.98
N ALA A 770 -22.11 -19.17 -2.25
CA ALA A 770 -22.44 -18.04 -1.39
C ALA A 770 -23.32 -18.47 -0.20
N GLU A 771 -22.68 -18.68 0.94
CA GLU A 771 -23.31 -19.01 2.22
C GLU A 771 -22.30 -18.78 3.36
N HIS A 772 -22.76 -18.93 4.60
CA HIS A 772 -21.86 -19.01 5.76
C HIS A 772 -21.32 -20.43 5.88
N HIS A 773 -20.02 -20.60 5.64
CA HIS A 773 -19.35 -21.90 5.70
C HIS A 773 -18.71 -22.14 7.06
N SER A 774 -19.02 -23.27 7.70
CA SER A 774 -18.15 -23.80 8.76
C SER A 774 -16.81 -24.24 8.15
N PRO A 775 -15.71 -24.32 8.94
CA PRO A 775 -14.40 -24.68 8.40
C PRO A 775 -14.43 -25.97 7.56
N GLN A 776 -15.04 -27.04 8.08
CA GLN A 776 -15.13 -28.31 7.35
C GLN A 776 -16.04 -28.24 6.11
N ASN A 777 -17.14 -27.47 6.16
CA ASN A 777 -18.00 -27.26 4.98
C ASN A 777 -17.23 -26.53 3.87
N LEU A 778 -16.49 -25.48 4.22
CA LEU A 778 -15.64 -24.73 3.29
C LEU A 778 -14.65 -25.64 2.57
N ILE A 779 -13.93 -26.50 3.32
CA ILE A 779 -13.01 -27.48 2.75
C ILE A 779 -13.72 -28.44 1.80
N ASN A 780 -14.89 -28.96 2.19
CA ASN A 780 -15.66 -29.88 1.35
C ASN A 780 -16.08 -29.20 0.04
N LYS A 781 -16.55 -27.94 0.10
CA LYS A 781 -16.94 -27.18 -1.10
C LYS A 781 -15.77 -26.86 -2.02
N ILE A 782 -14.63 -26.50 -1.46
CA ILE A 782 -13.41 -26.32 -2.25
C ILE A 782 -13.02 -27.61 -2.97
N ASN A 783 -13.05 -28.75 -2.28
CA ASN A 783 -12.72 -30.05 -2.86
C ASN A 783 -13.76 -30.51 -3.91
N GLU A 784 -15.06 -30.26 -3.69
CA GLU A 784 -16.12 -30.52 -4.68
C GLU A 784 -15.87 -29.72 -5.98
N GLU A 785 -15.50 -28.44 -5.88
CA GLU A 785 -15.20 -27.60 -7.04
C GLU A 785 -13.92 -28.02 -7.78
N LEU A 786 -12.88 -28.44 -7.05
CA LEU A 786 -11.67 -29.02 -7.64
C LEU A 786 -12.00 -30.30 -8.44
N GLN A 787 -12.83 -31.17 -7.88
CA GLN A 787 -13.28 -32.39 -8.56
C GLN A 787 -14.11 -32.09 -9.82
N LYS A 788 -15.03 -31.10 -9.78
CA LYS A 788 -15.79 -30.67 -10.96
C LYS A 788 -14.90 -30.20 -12.11
N GLN A 789 -13.75 -29.60 -11.79
CA GLN A 789 -12.75 -29.15 -12.76
C GLN A 789 -11.75 -30.24 -13.17
N GLY A 790 -11.95 -31.49 -12.72
CA GLY A 790 -11.06 -32.62 -13.02
C GLY A 790 -9.68 -32.52 -12.37
N ILE A 791 -9.57 -31.80 -11.25
CA ILE A 791 -8.32 -31.66 -10.49
C ILE A 791 -8.35 -32.66 -9.33
N THR A 792 -7.61 -33.76 -9.47
CA THR A 792 -7.50 -34.83 -8.45
C THR A 792 -6.22 -34.76 -7.64
N ASN A 793 -5.22 -34.06 -8.16
CA ASN A 793 -3.88 -33.92 -7.60
C ASN A 793 -3.73 -32.70 -6.68
N VAL A 794 -4.80 -31.96 -6.38
CA VAL A 794 -4.80 -30.90 -5.36
C VAL A 794 -5.96 -31.13 -4.39
N LYS A 795 -5.71 -30.98 -3.10
CA LYS A 795 -6.69 -31.16 -2.03
C LYS A 795 -6.62 -30.02 -1.02
N ALA A 796 -7.77 -29.50 -0.63
CA ALA A 796 -7.91 -28.60 0.50
C ALA A 796 -8.09 -29.38 1.81
N GLU A 797 -7.46 -28.90 2.88
CA GLU A 797 -7.46 -29.49 4.22
C GLU A 797 -7.57 -28.37 5.29
N TYR A 798 -7.97 -28.74 6.51
CA TYR A 798 -8.08 -27.82 7.64
C TYR A 798 -7.14 -28.28 8.77
N GLY A 799 -6.18 -27.43 9.14
CA GLY A 799 -5.32 -27.66 10.30
C GLY A 799 -4.42 -28.91 10.26
N THR A 800 -4.19 -29.50 9.08
CA THR A 800 -3.48 -30.79 8.94
C THR A 800 -1.96 -30.68 8.95
N VAL A 801 -1.41 -29.47 9.02
CA VAL A 801 0.03 -29.21 8.93
C VAL A 801 0.50 -28.38 10.10
N ASN A 802 1.61 -28.80 10.71
CA ASN A 802 2.35 -28.01 11.68
C ASN A 802 3.59 -27.45 10.99
N THR A 803 3.64 -26.13 10.82
CA THR A 803 4.71 -25.44 10.11
C THR A 803 5.95 -25.18 10.98
N GLY A 804 5.87 -25.48 12.28
CA GLY A 804 6.96 -25.26 13.25
C GLY A 804 7.17 -23.79 13.62
N THR A 805 6.26 -22.89 13.21
CA THR A 805 6.29 -21.47 13.59
C THR A 805 5.56 -21.27 14.93
N THR A 806 5.83 -20.16 15.65
CA THR A 806 5.22 -19.85 16.96
C THR A 806 3.71 -19.57 16.92
N ALA A 807 3.06 -19.70 15.74
CA ALA A 807 1.63 -19.49 15.53
C ALA A 807 0.91 -20.84 15.42
N ASP A 808 -0.24 -20.99 16.08
CA ASP A 808 -1.06 -22.20 15.99
C ASP A 808 -1.60 -22.38 14.56
N ASP A 809 -1.21 -23.47 13.89
CA ASP A 809 -1.61 -23.78 12.50
C ASP A 809 -2.87 -24.65 12.41
N SER A 810 -3.43 -25.09 13.55
CA SER A 810 -4.58 -26.01 13.59
C SER A 810 -5.89 -25.41 13.07
N ASN A 811 -5.97 -24.08 12.94
CA ASN A 811 -7.19 -23.36 12.55
C ASN A 811 -7.16 -22.74 11.13
N LYS A 812 -6.28 -23.22 10.25
CA LYS A 812 -5.99 -22.58 8.95
C LYS A 812 -6.33 -23.48 7.76
N LEU A 813 -6.64 -22.86 6.62
CA LEU A 813 -6.82 -23.53 5.32
C LEU A 813 -5.46 -23.99 4.78
N VAL A 814 -5.35 -25.25 4.37
CA VAL A 814 -4.16 -25.83 3.72
C VAL A 814 -4.53 -26.29 2.32
N LEU A 815 -3.78 -25.87 1.30
CA LEU A 815 -3.87 -26.44 -0.05
C LEU A 815 -2.66 -27.32 -0.30
N ARG A 816 -2.89 -28.60 -0.59
CA ARG A 816 -1.84 -29.62 -0.77
C ARG A 816 -1.91 -30.23 -2.16
N TYR A 817 -0.78 -30.27 -2.84
CA TYR A 817 -0.57 -31.05 -4.05
C TYR A 817 -0.20 -32.50 -3.69
N ILE A 818 -0.87 -33.45 -4.32
CA ILE A 818 -0.63 -34.89 -4.20
C ILE A 818 0.16 -35.30 -5.45
N ASN A 819 1.40 -35.71 -5.26
CA ASN A 819 2.30 -35.92 -6.38
C ASN A 819 1.99 -37.22 -7.14
N GLU A 820 1.92 -37.15 -8.48
CA GLU A 820 1.68 -38.31 -9.37
C GLU A 820 2.92 -38.64 -10.25
N GLU A 821 3.86 -37.71 -10.43
CA GLU A 821 5.06 -37.84 -11.29
C GLU A 821 6.31 -37.22 -10.61
N GLU A 822 7.52 -37.63 -10.98
CA GLU A 822 8.76 -37.01 -10.47
C GLU A 822 8.94 -35.58 -11.02
N GLY A 823 9.04 -34.58 -10.15
CA GLY A 823 9.19 -33.16 -10.54
C GLY A 823 9.24 -32.19 -9.36
N TYR A 824 9.61 -30.93 -9.62
CA TYR A 824 9.68 -29.85 -8.62
C TYR A 824 8.41 -29.00 -8.68
N TYR A 825 7.42 -29.34 -7.85
CA TYR A 825 6.13 -28.67 -7.84
C TYR A 825 6.01 -27.65 -6.72
N THR A 826 5.39 -26.49 -7.01
CA THR A 826 5.03 -25.49 -5.99
C THR A 826 3.60 -25.00 -6.20
N ILE A 827 2.87 -24.75 -5.09
CA ILE A 827 1.61 -24.01 -5.10
C ILE A 827 1.95 -22.58 -4.69
N ASP A 828 1.67 -21.63 -5.57
CA ASP A 828 2.02 -20.23 -5.41
C ASP A 828 0.92 -19.34 -6.02
N GLY A 829 1.01 -18.03 -5.88
CA GLY A 829 0.11 -17.09 -6.53
C GLY A 829 -1.32 -17.18 -6.02
N VAL A 830 -1.53 -17.53 -4.74
CA VAL A 830 -2.86 -17.49 -4.13
C VAL A 830 -3.43 -16.08 -4.27
N ARG A 831 -4.58 -15.97 -4.91
CA ARG A 831 -5.24 -14.72 -5.29
C ARG A 831 -6.73 -14.96 -5.46
N GLY A 832 -7.44 -13.97 -6.00
CA GLY A 832 -8.89 -14.00 -6.08
C GLY A 832 -9.53 -13.32 -4.87
N ASN A 833 -10.79 -12.89 -5.03
CA ASN A 833 -11.48 -12.06 -4.06
C ASN A 833 -11.73 -12.81 -2.72
N SER A 834 -11.75 -14.15 -2.70
CA SER A 834 -11.91 -14.93 -1.47
C SER A 834 -10.61 -15.13 -0.70
N ALA A 835 -9.44 -14.96 -1.33
CA ALA A 835 -8.13 -15.26 -0.72
C ALA A 835 -7.89 -14.49 0.58
N TYR A 836 -8.39 -13.26 0.71
CA TYR A 836 -8.26 -12.49 1.94
C TYR A 836 -9.23 -12.92 3.06
N SER A 837 -10.39 -13.48 2.69
CA SER A 837 -11.37 -13.98 3.66
C SER A 837 -11.05 -15.38 4.18
N ILE A 838 -10.31 -16.19 3.41
CA ILE A 838 -10.05 -17.60 3.75
C ILE A 838 -8.56 -17.98 3.83
N PHE A 839 -7.64 -17.13 3.35
CA PHE A 839 -6.23 -17.48 3.20
C PHE A 839 -5.25 -16.45 3.79
N TYR A 840 -5.38 -15.13 3.58
CA TYR A 840 -4.43 -14.15 4.11
C TYR A 840 -4.80 -13.60 5.49
N ASN A 841 -3.80 -13.23 6.31
CA ASN A 841 -3.98 -12.50 7.57
C ASN A 841 -3.82 -11.01 7.29
N ALA A 842 -4.85 -10.41 6.70
CA ALA A 842 -4.94 -8.97 6.56
C ALA A 842 -5.76 -8.41 7.73
N SER A 843 -5.19 -7.44 8.44
CA SER A 843 -5.94 -6.58 9.35
C SER A 843 -6.89 -5.72 8.52
N GLY A 844 -8.17 -6.12 8.47
CA GLY A 844 -9.19 -5.49 7.62
C GLY A 844 -9.44 -6.31 6.36
N ASP A 845 -10.69 -6.77 6.19
CA ASP A 845 -11.12 -7.39 4.94
C ASP A 845 -10.97 -6.36 3.81
N PRO A 846 -10.35 -6.69 2.66
CA PRO A 846 -10.40 -5.81 1.50
C PRO A 846 -11.84 -5.83 0.97
N ILE A 847 -12.60 -4.82 1.35
CA ILE A 847 -13.95 -4.62 0.82
C ILE A 847 -13.80 -4.02 -0.60
N PRO A 848 -14.44 -4.60 -1.63
CA PRO A 848 -14.52 -3.97 -2.95
C PRO A 848 -15.01 -2.53 -2.79
N THR A 849 -14.44 -1.58 -3.53
CA THR A 849 -14.87 -0.17 -3.44
C THR A 849 -16.38 -0.13 -3.62
N TYR A 850 -17.08 0.39 -2.62
CA TYR A 850 -18.52 0.49 -2.64
C TYR A 850 -18.94 1.87 -2.17
N THR A 851 -20.10 2.29 -2.64
CA THR A 851 -20.79 3.47 -2.16
C THR A 851 -22.21 3.05 -1.79
N VAL A 852 -22.74 3.61 -0.70
CA VAL A 852 -24.09 3.32 -0.22
C VAL A 852 -24.86 4.62 -0.18
N GLY A 853 -26.08 4.58 -0.71
CA GLY A 853 -27.01 5.69 -0.59
C GLY A 853 -27.52 5.86 0.84
N ILE A 854 -28.15 6.99 1.10
CA ILE A 854 -28.73 7.30 2.42
C ILE A 854 -30.23 6.97 2.50
N ILE A 855 -30.89 6.76 1.36
CA ILE A 855 -32.33 6.51 1.29
C ILE A 855 -32.64 5.04 1.61
N ASN A 856 -33.54 4.81 2.56
CA ASN A 856 -34.07 3.48 2.86
C ASN A 856 -35.20 3.13 1.88
N LEU A 857 -34.95 2.14 1.02
CA LEU A 857 -35.84 1.69 -0.06
C LEU A 857 -36.66 0.45 0.31
N SER A 858 -36.66 0.04 1.59
CA SER A 858 -37.40 -1.13 2.06
C SER A 858 -38.91 -1.11 1.77
N GLN A 859 -39.50 0.07 1.60
CA GLN A 859 -40.93 0.28 1.32
C GLN A 859 -41.24 0.33 -0.19
N GLY A 860 -40.23 0.18 -1.05
CA GLY A 860 -40.37 0.34 -2.50
C GLY A 860 -40.26 1.80 -2.96
N VAL A 861 -40.31 2.00 -4.28
CA VAL A 861 -40.16 3.30 -4.94
C VAL A 861 -40.98 3.36 -6.23
N THR A 862 -41.48 4.54 -6.57
CA THR A 862 -42.17 4.79 -7.85
C THR A 862 -41.20 5.50 -8.79
N ILE A 863 -41.02 4.95 -10.00
CA ILE A 863 -40.22 5.53 -11.07
C ILE A 863 -41.15 6.08 -12.16
N ALA A 864 -41.01 7.35 -12.47
CA ALA A 864 -41.71 8.07 -13.54
C ALA A 864 -40.71 8.48 -14.63
N ALA A 865 -41.07 8.21 -15.89
CA ALA A 865 -40.22 8.49 -17.04
C ALA A 865 -39.92 10.01 -17.16
N GLY A 866 -38.65 10.36 -17.34
CA GLY A 866 -38.14 11.72 -17.44
C GLY A 866 -38.07 12.49 -16.10
N GLU A 867 -38.66 11.99 -15.01
CA GLU A 867 -38.68 12.66 -13.71
C GLU A 867 -37.65 12.08 -12.74
N ASN A 868 -37.59 10.76 -12.57
CA ASN A 868 -36.66 10.09 -11.64
C ASN A 868 -36.21 8.71 -12.13
N ASP A 869 -35.92 8.61 -13.42
CA ASP A 869 -35.64 7.35 -14.13
C ASP A 869 -34.17 7.13 -14.52
N THR A 870 -33.37 8.19 -14.62
CA THR A 870 -31.98 8.16 -15.08
C THR A 870 -31.01 8.28 -13.91
N PHE A 871 -30.15 7.27 -13.76
CA PHE A 871 -29.15 7.18 -12.70
C PHE A 871 -27.75 7.05 -13.31
N THR A 872 -26.86 7.98 -12.97
CA THR A 872 -25.52 8.07 -13.56
C THR A 872 -24.46 8.11 -12.47
N PHE A 873 -23.33 7.44 -12.66
CA PHE A 873 -22.20 7.46 -11.74
C PHE A 873 -20.90 7.21 -12.51
N ASP A 874 -19.78 7.68 -11.99
CA ASP A 874 -18.47 7.43 -12.58
C ASP A 874 -17.80 6.25 -11.87
N VAL A 875 -17.19 5.37 -12.67
CA VAL A 875 -16.34 4.28 -12.20
C VAL A 875 -14.96 4.49 -12.78
N ASP A 876 -13.96 4.75 -11.94
CA ASP A 876 -12.60 5.10 -12.38
C ASP A 876 -12.58 6.21 -13.44
N LYS A 877 -13.39 7.26 -13.22
CA LYS A 877 -13.60 8.42 -14.13
C LYS A 877 -14.35 8.09 -15.44
N LYS A 878 -14.85 6.87 -15.60
CA LYS A 878 -15.69 6.46 -16.74
C LYS A 878 -17.17 6.57 -16.36
N GLU A 879 -17.90 7.39 -17.10
CA GLU A 879 -19.35 7.56 -16.89
C GLU A 879 -20.12 6.27 -17.20
N ASN A 880 -20.99 5.87 -16.27
CA ASN A 880 -21.97 4.80 -16.40
C ASN A 880 -23.36 5.40 -16.18
N THR A 881 -24.24 5.29 -17.17
CA THR A 881 -25.62 5.80 -17.10
C THR A 881 -26.61 4.67 -17.34
N ILE A 882 -27.57 4.49 -16.43
CA ILE A 882 -28.70 3.57 -16.58
C ILE A 882 -30.01 4.36 -16.57
N THR A 883 -30.99 3.88 -17.34
CA THR A 883 -32.37 4.40 -17.33
C THR A 883 -33.32 3.28 -16.94
N LEU A 884 -34.06 3.48 -15.86
CA LEU A 884 -35.03 2.55 -15.30
C LEU A 884 -36.37 2.68 -16.03
N SER A 885 -37.10 1.57 -16.14
CA SER A 885 -38.44 1.56 -16.73
C SER A 885 -39.45 2.24 -15.79
N GLU A 886 -40.51 2.83 -16.35
CA GLU A 886 -41.60 3.43 -15.55
C GLU A 886 -42.39 2.34 -14.79
N GLY A 887 -42.66 2.56 -13.50
CA GLY A 887 -43.45 1.64 -12.69
C GLY A 887 -43.28 1.80 -11.18
N GLU A 888 -44.06 1.02 -10.43
CA GLU A 888 -43.88 0.85 -8.98
C GLU A 888 -43.01 -0.38 -8.71
N TYR A 889 -41.92 -0.16 -7.98
CA TYR A 889 -40.97 -1.21 -7.66
C TYR A 889 -40.98 -1.50 -6.16
N THR A 890 -40.97 -2.78 -5.81
CA THR A 890 -40.58 -3.22 -4.46
C THR A 890 -39.05 -3.18 -4.37
N ALA A 891 -38.50 -3.26 -3.16
CA ALA A 891 -37.04 -3.30 -2.98
C ALA A 891 -36.39 -4.39 -3.86
N GLU A 892 -37.00 -5.58 -3.91
CA GLU A 892 -36.49 -6.73 -4.67
C GLU A 892 -36.57 -6.51 -6.20
N THR A 893 -37.71 -6.04 -6.72
CA THR A 893 -37.86 -5.82 -8.16
C THR A 893 -37.03 -4.63 -8.65
N LEU A 894 -36.85 -3.59 -7.82
CA LEU A 894 -35.97 -2.47 -8.11
C LEU A 894 -34.51 -2.92 -8.27
N LEU A 895 -34.04 -3.76 -7.34
CA LEU A 895 -32.67 -4.26 -7.35
C LEU A 895 -32.38 -5.11 -8.59
N GLN A 896 -33.35 -5.93 -9.00
CA GLN A 896 -33.27 -6.71 -10.22
C GLN A 896 -33.19 -5.81 -11.46
N GLU A 897 -34.07 -4.80 -11.56
CA GLU A 897 -34.06 -3.86 -12.68
C GLU A 897 -32.73 -3.11 -12.79
N ILE A 898 -32.22 -2.58 -11.67
CA ILE A 898 -30.92 -1.88 -11.65
C ILE A 898 -29.79 -2.81 -12.13
N ASN A 899 -29.71 -4.04 -11.61
CA ASN A 899 -28.66 -4.98 -12.01
C ASN A 899 -28.78 -5.45 -13.46
N ASN A 900 -30.00 -5.56 -14.00
CA ASN A 900 -30.22 -5.84 -15.42
C ASN A 900 -29.68 -4.69 -16.28
N LYS A 901 -30.00 -3.43 -15.95
CA LYS A 901 -29.50 -2.25 -16.67
C LYS A 901 -27.99 -2.08 -16.56
N LEU A 902 -27.39 -2.36 -15.40
CA LEU A 902 -25.93 -2.37 -15.23
C LEU A 902 -25.26 -3.44 -16.10
N SER A 903 -25.92 -4.57 -16.32
CA SER A 903 -25.43 -5.65 -17.19
C SER A 903 -25.53 -5.29 -18.67
N GLU A 904 -26.61 -4.60 -19.08
CA GLU A 904 -26.78 -4.10 -20.46
C GLU A 904 -25.64 -3.16 -20.89
N ILE A 905 -25.14 -2.32 -19.97
CA ILE A 905 -24.03 -1.38 -20.24
C ILE A 905 -22.64 -1.97 -19.95
N ASN A 906 -22.56 -3.27 -19.59
CA ASN A 906 -21.34 -3.95 -19.19
C ASN A 906 -20.55 -3.21 -18.07
N SER A 907 -21.28 -2.70 -17.07
CA SER A 907 -20.69 -1.96 -15.95
C SER A 907 -19.85 -2.88 -15.05
N GLU A 908 -18.78 -2.35 -14.49
CA GLU A 908 -17.92 -3.04 -13.50
C GLU A 908 -18.51 -2.97 -12.07
N VAL A 909 -19.73 -2.45 -11.93
CA VAL A 909 -20.46 -2.28 -10.67
C VAL A 909 -21.65 -3.24 -10.58
N VAL A 910 -21.96 -3.68 -9.37
CA VAL A 910 -23.15 -4.46 -9.00
C VAL A 910 -23.93 -3.73 -7.91
N ALA A 911 -25.25 -3.71 -8.02
CA ALA A 911 -26.12 -3.16 -6.99
C ALA A 911 -26.52 -4.24 -5.97
N SER A 912 -26.59 -3.86 -4.70
CA SER A 912 -27.04 -4.66 -3.56
C SER A 912 -27.76 -3.75 -2.54
N TYR A 913 -28.31 -4.32 -1.47
CA TYR A 913 -28.79 -3.52 -0.33
C TYR A 913 -27.86 -3.67 0.87
N TYR A 914 -27.67 -2.56 1.58
CA TYR A 914 -27.05 -2.54 2.91
C TYR A 914 -28.03 -1.85 3.86
N GLU A 915 -28.63 -2.61 4.78
CA GLU A 915 -29.66 -2.12 5.72
C GLU A 915 -30.86 -1.42 5.04
N GLY A 916 -31.29 -1.95 3.89
CA GLY A 916 -32.40 -1.37 3.11
C GLY A 916 -32.01 -0.19 2.22
N ARG A 917 -30.74 0.22 2.21
CA ARG A 917 -30.20 1.32 1.38
C ARG A 917 -29.46 0.79 0.16
N LEU A 918 -29.62 1.45 -0.99
CA LEU A 918 -28.99 1.02 -2.24
C LEU A 918 -27.46 1.11 -2.14
N LYS A 919 -26.76 -0.01 -2.32
CA LYS A 919 -25.31 -0.13 -2.30
C LYS A 919 -24.80 -0.49 -3.70
N LEU A 920 -23.92 0.32 -4.26
CA LEU A 920 -23.18 0.03 -5.48
C LEU A 920 -21.79 -0.47 -5.09
N GLY A 921 -21.47 -1.71 -5.44
CA GLY A 921 -20.16 -2.31 -5.19
C GLY A 921 -19.44 -2.60 -6.50
N TYR A 922 -18.14 -2.31 -6.54
CA TYR A 922 -17.29 -2.71 -7.65
C TYR A 922 -17.12 -4.25 -7.67
N LYS A 923 -17.10 -4.87 -8.85
CA LYS A 923 -17.06 -6.34 -9.02
C LYS A 923 -15.70 -6.97 -8.68
N GLY A 924 -14.62 -6.18 -8.66
CA GLY A 924 -13.25 -6.60 -8.35
C GLY A 924 -12.72 -6.06 -7.02
N VAL A 925 -11.63 -6.64 -6.52
CA VAL A 925 -10.86 -6.08 -5.39
C VAL A 925 -9.73 -5.20 -5.94
N GLY A 926 -9.61 -3.97 -5.45
CA GLY A 926 -8.66 -2.99 -5.97
C GLY A 926 -9.01 -1.55 -5.64
N PHE A 927 -8.10 -0.62 -5.92
CA PHE A 927 -8.34 0.81 -5.79
C PHE A 927 -9.14 1.32 -6.99
N HIS A 928 -10.45 1.17 -6.89
CA HIS A 928 -11.40 1.74 -7.82
C HIS A 928 -12.07 2.96 -7.19
N THR A 929 -12.66 3.84 -7.98
CA THR A 929 -13.59 4.87 -7.47
C THR A 929 -14.98 4.63 -8.03
N ILE A 930 -16.00 4.76 -7.19
CA ILE A 930 -17.39 4.93 -7.61
C ILE A 930 -17.80 6.29 -7.08
N ASP A 931 -17.76 7.30 -7.94
CA ASP A 931 -17.95 8.71 -7.58
C ASP A 931 -18.87 9.44 -8.58
N ASN A 932 -19.02 10.76 -8.41
CA ASN A 932 -19.82 11.62 -9.29
C ASN A 932 -21.25 11.10 -9.57
N ILE A 933 -21.92 10.59 -8.55
CA ILE A 933 -23.30 10.08 -8.66
C ILE A 933 -24.22 11.26 -8.99
N ARG A 934 -24.92 11.16 -10.12
CA ARG A 934 -25.77 12.17 -10.76
C ARG A 934 -26.97 11.51 -11.46
N GLY A 935 -27.75 12.30 -12.19
CA GLY A 935 -29.00 11.86 -12.81
C GLY A 935 -30.23 12.19 -11.97
N ASN A 936 -31.40 12.24 -12.60
CA ASN A 936 -32.66 12.65 -11.97
C ASN A 936 -33.19 11.59 -10.97
N ALA A 937 -32.82 10.31 -11.13
CA ALA A 937 -33.17 9.23 -10.21
C ALA A 937 -32.31 9.20 -8.94
N ARG A 938 -31.16 9.90 -8.95
CA ARG A 938 -30.24 9.92 -7.80
C ARG A 938 -30.93 10.32 -6.52
N ASP A 939 -31.81 11.32 -6.62
CA ASP A 939 -32.45 11.89 -5.44
C ASP A 939 -33.55 10.99 -4.88
N THR A 940 -34.05 10.06 -5.69
CA THR A 940 -35.02 9.05 -5.27
C THR A 940 -34.34 7.77 -4.77
N LEU A 941 -33.15 7.44 -5.30
CA LEU A 941 -32.52 6.13 -5.11
C LEU A 941 -31.28 6.12 -4.23
N PHE A 942 -30.57 7.25 -4.11
CA PHE A 942 -29.20 7.25 -3.56
C PHE A 942 -28.89 8.39 -2.58
N MET A 943 -29.22 9.64 -2.89
CA MET A 943 -28.94 10.78 -2.00
C MET A 943 -30.11 11.71 -1.87
N GLU A 944 -30.53 12.06 -0.65
CA GLU A 944 -31.44 13.18 -0.47
C GLU A 944 -30.67 14.49 -0.65
N LEU A 945 -30.82 15.15 -1.81
CA LEU A 945 -30.59 16.59 -1.86
C LEU A 945 -31.80 17.28 -1.21
N LYS A 946 -31.62 17.80 0.01
CA LYS A 946 -32.20 19.12 0.26
C LYS A 946 -31.57 20.01 -0.79
N GLY A 947 -32.38 20.46 -1.76
CA GLY A 947 -31.93 21.26 -2.90
C GLY A 947 -31.10 22.46 -2.45
N ARG A 948 -30.54 23.21 -3.40
CA ARG A 948 -29.95 24.54 -3.18
C ARG A 948 -30.97 25.47 -2.51
N ASN A 949 -31.18 25.30 -1.22
CA ASN A 949 -31.61 26.35 -0.36
C ASN A 949 -30.38 27.23 -0.23
N GLU A 950 -30.61 28.53 -0.41
CA GLU A 950 -29.75 29.57 0.12
C GLU A 950 -29.05 29.04 1.35
N VAL A 951 -27.72 29.21 1.44
CA VAL A 951 -27.04 29.14 2.73
C VAL A 951 -27.93 29.93 3.67
N ILE A 952 -28.67 29.22 4.54
CA ILE A 952 -29.50 29.89 5.52
C ILE A 952 -28.43 30.50 6.38
N GLN A 953 -28.11 31.77 6.14
CA GLN A 953 -27.36 32.55 7.10
C GLN A 953 -28.08 32.25 8.41
N ASN A 954 -27.36 31.72 9.41
CA ASN A 954 -27.86 31.46 10.76
C ASN A 954 -28.22 32.82 11.39
N TYR A 955 -29.27 33.43 10.85
CA TYR A 955 -29.70 34.79 11.04
C TYR A 955 -30.89 34.74 11.97
N VAL A 956 -30.64 35.19 13.19
CA VAL A 956 -31.68 35.38 14.19
C VAL A 956 -32.27 36.75 13.97
N GLN A 957 -33.51 36.84 13.53
CA GLN A 957 -34.26 38.09 13.59
C GLN A 957 -34.54 38.42 15.06
N ALA A 958 -33.67 39.24 15.64
CA ALA A 958 -33.54 39.49 17.06
C ALA A 958 -34.25 40.77 17.52
N GLY A 959 -34.75 41.59 16.60
CA GLY A 959 -35.52 42.80 16.83
C GLY A 959 -36.78 42.88 15.97
N ALA A 960 -37.52 43.97 16.12
CA ALA A 960 -38.83 44.16 15.47
C ALA A 960 -38.73 44.76 14.06
N ASN A 961 -37.58 45.30 13.68
CA ASN A 961 -37.37 45.95 12.38
C ASN A 961 -36.32 45.22 11.53
N GLU A 962 -36.32 45.53 10.23
CA GLU A 962 -35.34 44.99 9.28
C GLU A 962 -33.90 45.31 9.73
N LYS A 963 -32.97 44.37 9.54
CA LYS A 963 -31.55 44.46 9.92
C LYS A 963 -31.25 44.47 11.43
N GLU A 964 -32.27 44.32 12.28
CA GLU A 964 -32.09 44.07 13.72
C GLU A 964 -31.92 42.57 13.99
N GLY A 965 -30.95 41.93 13.34
CA GLY A 965 -30.69 40.51 13.51
C GLY A 965 -29.24 40.18 13.84
N LEU A 966 -29.02 38.96 14.31
CA LEU A 966 -27.74 38.41 14.66
C LEU A 966 -27.39 37.29 13.70
N VAL A 967 -26.28 37.41 12.98
CA VAL A 967 -25.69 36.29 12.25
C VAL A 967 -24.78 35.53 13.21
N LEU A 968 -25.07 34.25 13.38
CA LEU A 968 -24.24 33.34 14.15
C LEU A 968 -23.27 32.62 13.22
N GLU A 969 -22.03 32.45 13.67
CA GLU A 969 -21.10 31.57 12.97
C GLU A 969 -21.58 30.11 13.10
N PRO A 970 -21.59 29.34 12.00
CA PRO A 970 -21.91 27.92 12.05
C PRO A 970 -20.87 27.16 12.89
N PHE A 971 -21.35 26.10 13.55
CA PHE A 971 -20.50 25.17 14.28
C PHE A 971 -20.13 24.02 13.36
N TYR A 972 -18.84 23.75 13.24
CA TYR A 972 -18.29 22.63 12.48
C TYR A 972 -17.60 21.69 13.47
N MET A 973 -17.90 20.40 13.37
CA MET A 973 -17.29 19.37 14.22
C MET A 973 -17.18 18.07 13.46
N SER A 974 -16.02 17.42 13.42
CA SER A 974 -15.87 16.04 12.94
C SER A 974 -14.52 15.50 13.40
N SER A 975 -14.34 14.19 13.33
CA SER A 975 -13.06 13.54 13.67
C SER A 975 -11.92 14.04 12.76
N GLU A 976 -12.24 14.45 11.54
CA GLU A 976 -11.34 15.01 10.53
C GLU A 976 -10.96 16.45 10.85
N LEU A 977 -11.95 17.31 11.14
CA LEU A 977 -11.74 18.71 11.56
C LEU A 977 -10.94 18.80 12.87
N LEU A 978 -11.14 17.82 13.75
CA LEU A 978 -10.40 17.67 14.99
C LEU A 978 -9.03 16.99 14.79
N ARG A 979 -8.70 16.52 13.59
CA ARG A 979 -7.48 15.76 13.25
C ARG A 979 -7.22 14.55 14.15
N ILE A 980 -8.28 13.94 14.63
CA ILE A 980 -8.23 12.71 15.44
C ILE A 980 -8.56 11.46 14.61
N ASN A 981 -9.05 11.60 13.38
CA ASN A 981 -9.40 10.49 12.49
C ASN A 981 -8.23 9.49 12.30
N THR A 982 -7.00 9.99 12.12
CA THR A 982 -5.78 9.21 11.90
C THR A 982 -5.11 8.72 13.19
N THR A 983 -5.63 9.10 14.36
CA THR A 983 -5.00 8.73 15.63
C THR A 983 -5.17 7.24 15.93
N LEU A 984 -4.06 6.63 16.36
CA LEU A 984 -3.93 5.21 16.71
C LEU A 984 -3.16 5.09 18.02
N ILE A 985 -3.44 4.03 18.77
CA ILE A 985 -2.87 3.74 20.09
C ILE A 985 -2.31 2.31 20.18
N GLY A 986 -2.15 1.63 19.04
CA GLY A 986 -1.62 0.26 18.97
C GLY A 986 -0.14 0.10 19.39
N SER A 987 0.63 1.19 19.46
CA SER A 987 2.00 1.16 19.99
C SER A 987 2.27 2.35 20.91
N ARG A 988 3.22 2.18 21.84
CA ARG A 988 3.60 3.24 22.80
C ARG A 988 3.94 4.57 22.11
N LYS A 989 4.65 4.51 20.98
CA LYS A 989 5.02 5.71 20.19
C LYS A 989 3.78 6.40 19.60
N LEU A 990 2.83 5.62 19.08
CA LEU A 990 1.58 6.14 18.53
C LEU A 990 0.66 6.72 19.61
N SER A 991 0.57 6.07 20.78
CA SER A 991 -0.23 6.57 21.90
C SER A 991 0.27 7.93 22.43
N GLN A 992 1.59 8.16 22.47
CA GLN A 992 2.14 9.48 22.84
C GLN A 992 1.76 10.57 21.84
N LYS A 993 1.81 10.28 20.54
CA LYS A 993 1.40 11.22 19.49
C LYS A 993 -0.10 11.50 19.56
N SER A 994 -0.91 10.47 19.74
CA SER A 994 -2.37 10.58 19.88
C SER A 994 -2.76 11.45 21.07
N LEU A 995 -2.04 11.41 22.19
CA LEU A 995 -2.29 12.30 23.34
C LEU A 995 -2.11 13.78 23.00
N ILE A 996 -1.05 14.14 22.28
CA ILE A 996 -0.78 15.53 21.89
C ILE A 996 -1.89 16.04 20.96
N ARG A 997 -2.29 15.21 19.98
CA ARG A 997 -3.39 15.54 19.06
C ARG A 997 -4.73 15.66 19.79
N LEU A 998 -5.02 14.75 20.72
CA LEU A 998 -6.23 14.81 21.55
C LEU A 998 -6.27 16.05 22.45
N ASP A 999 -5.15 16.46 23.04
CA ASP A 999 -5.08 17.66 23.88
C ASP A 999 -5.33 18.94 23.04
N ASN A 1000 -4.78 19.01 21.82
CA ASN A 1000 -5.03 20.11 20.88
C ASN A 1000 -6.48 20.14 20.39
N ALA A 1001 -7.02 18.98 20.05
CA ALA A 1001 -8.38 18.84 19.57
C ALA A 1001 -9.40 19.15 20.69
N LEU A 1002 -9.15 18.70 21.92
CA LEU A 1002 -9.96 19.02 23.10
C LEU A 1002 -9.98 20.54 23.36
N LYS A 1003 -8.83 21.22 23.24
CA LYS A 1003 -8.77 22.69 23.33
C LYS A 1003 -9.66 23.35 22.28
N SER A 1004 -9.65 22.86 21.04
CA SER A 1004 -10.51 23.36 19.96
C SER A 1004 -12.00 23.19 20.27
N VAL A 1005 -12.41 22.01 20.78
CA VAL A 1005 -13.81 21.76 21.20
C VAL A 1005 -14.20 22.70 22.35
N LEU A 1006 -13.34 22.89 23.35
CA LEU A 1006 -13.58 23.79 24.47
C LEU A 1006 -13.70 25.26 24.02
N GLU A 1007 -12.91 25.69 23.03
CA GLU A 1007 -13.05 27.02 22.39
C GLU A 1007 -14.44 27.19 21.76
N LYS A 1008 -14.93 26.16 21.03
CA LYS A 1008 -16.27 26.17 20.43
C LYS A 1008 -17.39 26.17 21.47
N ARG A 1009 -17.25 25.43 22.57
CA ARG A 1009 -18.19 25.49 23.71
C ARG A 1009 -18.23 26.88 24.35
N GLY A 1010 -17.06 27.50 24.53
CA GLY A 1010 -16.97 28.88 25.01
C GLY A 1010 -17.72 29.86 24.09
N GLN A 1011 -17.61 29.67 22.77
CA GLN A 1011 -18.35 30.45 21.78
C GLN A 1011 -19.87 30.25 21.89
N ALA A 1012 -20.34 29.00 22.00
CA ALA A 1012 -21.76 28.69 22.20
C ALA A 1012 -22.31 29.34 23.47
N GLY A 1013 -21.60 29.24 24.59
CA GLY A 1013 -21.96 29.92 25.85
C GLY A 1013 -21.98 31.45 25.75
N ALA A 1014 -21.05 32.04 24.99
CA ALA A 1014 -21.07 33.48 24.73
C ALA A 1014 -22.30 33.90 23.90
N TYR A 1015 -22.69 33.10 22.90
CA TYR A 1015 -23.92 33.34 22.14
C TYR A 1015 -25.17 33.22 23.00
N GLN A 1016 -25.27 32.23 23.88
CA GLN A 1016 -26.38 32.11 24.85
C GLN A 1016 -26.49 33.38 25.70
N ASN A 1017 -25.39 33.82 26.33
CA ASN A 1017 -25.38 35.03 27.15
C ASN A 1017 -25.82 36.29 26.38
N ARG A 1018 -25.35 36.42 25.13
CA ARG A 1018 -25.73 37.55 24.26
C ARG A 1018 -27.22 37.50 23.90
N LEU A 1019 -27.73 36.33 23.51
CA LEU A 1019 -29.13 36.14 23.17
C LEU A 1019 -30.04 36.39 24.37
N GLU A 1020 -29.67 35.92 25.57
CA GLU A 1020 -30.42 36.23 26.79
C GLU A 1020 -30.46 37.74 27.09
N SER A 1021 -29.35 38.45 26.88
CA SER A 1021 -29.33 39.90 27.05
C SER A 1021 -30.27 40.60 26.06
N ILE A 1022 -30.31 40.14 24.81
CA ILE A 1022 -31.22 40.65 23.79
C ILE A 1022 -32.68 40.36 24.18
N TYR A 1023 -32.97 39.13 24.62
CA TYR A 1023 -34.30 38.73 25.10
C TYR A 1023 -34.79 39.65 26.22
N ARG A 1024 -33.96 39.86 27.27
CA ARG A 1024 -34.28 40.75 28.39
C ARG A 1024 -34.48 42.20 27.94
N ASN A 1025 -33.70 42.67 26.96
CA ASN A 1025 -33.85 44.01 26.40
C ASN A 1025 -35.18 44.15 25.64
N ASN A 1026 -35.48 43.22 24.73
CA ASN A 1026 -36.72 43.22 23.95
C ASN A 1026 -37.96 43.19 24.86
N GLU A 1027 -37.94 42.37 25.91
CA GLU A 1027 -39.03 42.29 26.88
C GLU A 1027 -39.23 43.64 27.61
N ASN A 1028 -38.15 44.27 28.05
CA ASN A 1028 -38.21 45.59 28.70
C ASN A 1028 -38.70 46.67 27.73
N TYR A 1029 -38.24 46.65 26.48
CA TYR A 1029 -38.65 47.62 25.47
C TYR A 1029 -40.12 47.43 25.08
N ALA A 1030 -40.59 46.19 24.95
CA ALA A 1030 -42.01 45.88 24.74
C ALA A 1030 -42.88 46.37 25.90
N LYS A 1031 -42.47 46.16 27.16
CA LYS A 1031 -43.17 46.69 28.35
C LYS A 1031 -43.23 48.21 28.36
N ASN A 1032 -42.13 48.89 28.02
CA ASN A 1032 -42.08 50.35 27.95
C ASN A 1032 -42.96 50.93 26.84
N LEU A 1033 -42.99 50.27 25.67
CA LEU A 1033 -43.88 50.63 24.58
C LEU A 1033 -45.34 50.35 24.93
N GLN A 1034 -45.65 49.24 25.59
CA GLN A 1034 -46.99 48.92 26.06
C GLN A 1034 -47.50 49.97 27.06
N ALA A 1035 -46.66 50.38 28.01
CA ALA A 1035 -47.00 51.47 28.95
C ALA A 1035 -47.19 52.82 28.23
N SER A 1036 -46.45 53.07 27.14
CA SER A 1036 -46.58 54.28 26.34
C SER A 1036 -47.83 54.27 25.47
N GLU A 1037 -48.18 53.13 24.90
CA GLU A 1037 -49.40 52.92 24.11
C GLU A 1037 -50.64 53.07 25.00
N SER A 1038 -50.65 52.43 26.18
CA SER A 1038 -51.68 52.59 27.22
C SER A 1038 -51.90 54.06 27.59
N ARG A 1039 -50.84 54.87 27.77
CA ARG A 1039 -51.02 56.33 28.03
C ARG A 1039 -51.70 57.09 26.90
N ILE A 1040 -51.62 56.61 25.67
CA ILE A 1040 -52.23 57.23 24.49
C ILE A 1040 -53.66 56.74 24.29
N THR A 1041 -53.92 55.45 24.52
CA THR A 1041 -55.18 54.81 24.16
C THR A 1041 -56.10 54.58 25.34
N ASP A 1042 -55.62 54.45 26.57
CA ASP A 1042 -56.46 54.15 27.71
C ASP A 1042 -57.33 55.33 28.10
N LEU A 1043 -58.56 55.00 28.48
CA LEU A 1043 -59.55 55.94 28.92
C LEU A 1043 -59.40 56.23 30.42
N ASP A 1044 -59.43 57.51 30.79
CA ASP A 1044 -59.74 57.89 32.17
C ASP A 1044 -61.22 57.61 32.45
N MET A 1045 -61.47 56.42 33.00
CA MET A 1045 -62.82 55.91 33.27
C MET A 1045 -63.62 56.87 34.15
N ALA A 1046 -62.99 57.47 35.17
CA ALA A 1046 -63.69 58.38 36.07
C ALA A 1046 -64.14 59.64 35.32
N LYS A 1047 -63.27 60.21 34.50
CA LYS A 1047 -63.58 61.39 33.69
C LYS A 1047 -64.65 61.10 32.63
N GLU A 1048 -64.56 59.99 31.92
CA GLU A 1048 -65.54 59.65 30.87
C GLU A 1048 -66.90 59.24 31.45
N VAL A 1049 -66.93 58.56 32.61
CA VAL A 1049 -68.19 58.30 33.33
C VAL A 1049 -68.86 59.61 33.74
N MET A 1050 -68.10 60.61 34.23
CA MET A 1050 -68.66 61.92 34.54
C MET A 1050 -69.23 62.63 33.29
N GLU A 1051 -68.53 62.57 32.15
CA GLU A 1051 -69.04 63.17 30.91
C GLU A 1051 -70.26 62.41 30.35
N PHE A 1052 -70.29 61.08 30.49
CA PHE A 1052 -71.46 60.24 30.19
C PHE A 1052 -72.65 60.63 31.08
N VAL A 1053 -72.48 60.72 32.40
CA VAL A 1053 -73.53 61.14 33.34
C VAL A 1053 -74.03 62.54 33.01
N LYS A 1054 -73.13 63.49 32.73
CA LYS A 1054 -73.47 64.85 32.31
C LYS A 1054 -74.28 64.87 31.00
N THR A 1055 -73.87 64.11 29.98
CA THR A 1055 -74.61 64.04 28.71
C THR A 1055 -75.95 63.31 28.85
N GLN A 1056 -76.06 62.35 29.76
CA GLN A 1056 -77.32 61.69 30.12
C GLN A 1056 -78.29 62.65 30.82
N ILE A 1057 -77.81 63.43 31.81
CA ILE A 1057 -78.62 64.48 32.47
C ILE A 1057 -79.07 65.53 31.45
N LEU A 1058 -78.16 66.02 30.60
CA LEU A 1058 -78.52 66.98 29.54
C LEU A 1058 -79.52 66.41 28.53
N GLY A 1059 -79.43 65.12 28.22
CA GLY A 1059 -80.40 64.41 27.39
C GLY A 1059 -81.80 64.38 28.02
N GLN A 1060 -81.89 64.05 29.31
CA GLN A 1060 -83.15 64.05 30.07
C GLN A 1060 -83.75 65.47 30.17
N VAL A 1061 -82.92 66.48 30.46
CA VAL A 1061 -83.34 67.89 30.50
C VAL A 1061 -83.81 68.37 29.13
N SER A 1062 -83.13 68.00 28.04
CA SER A 1062 -83.52 68.36 26.66
C SER A 1062 -84.82 67.69 26.24
N GLN A 1063 -85.06 66.44 26.65
CA GLN A 1063 -86.33 65.75 26.42
C GLN A 1063 -87.48 66.39 27.21
N ALA A 1064 -87.24 66.74 28.47
CA ALA A 1064 -88.21 67.48 29.28
C ALA A 1064 -88.52 68.87 28.69
N MET A 1065 -87.50 69.60 28.20
CA MET A 1065 -87.67 70.88 27.51
C MET A 1065 -88.40 70.75 26.16
N LEU A 1066 -88.15 69.68 25.39
CA LEU A 1066 -88.91 69.37 24.17
C LEU A 1066 -90.38 69.06 24.48
N ALA A 1067 -90.63 68.22 25.49
CA ALA A 1067 -91.98 67.91 25.95
C ALA A 1067 -92.71 69.17 26.45
N GLN A 1068 -92.03 70.02 27.22
CA GLN A 1068 -92.55 71.28 27.72
C GLN A 1068 -92.84 72.28 26.59
N SER A 1069 -91.92 72.43 25.63
CA SER A 1069 -92.10 73.31 24.46
C SER A 1069 -93.24 72.84 23.56
N ASN A 1070 -93.40 71.52 23.40
CA ASN A 1070 -94.50 70.92 22.66
C ASN A 1070 -95.84 71.06 23.41
N ASP A 1071 -95.89 70.86 24.73
CA ASP A 1071 -97.08 71.08 25.57
C ASP A 1071 -97.51 72.55 25.55
N GLN A 1072 -96.57 73.50 25.68
CA GLN A 1072 -96.86 74.93 25.56
C GLN A 1072 -97.35 75.31 24.15
N SER A 1073 -96.79 74.69 23.11
CA SER A 1073 -97.27 74.88 21.73
C SER A 1073 -98.68 74.32 21.52
N GLN A 1074 -98.99 73.14 22.08
CA GLN A 1074 -100.31 72.53 22.02
C GLN A 1074 -101.34 73.31 22.82
N ARG A 1075 -101.01 73.78 24.04
CA ARG A 1075 -101.88 74.67 24.83
C ARG A 1075 -102.19 75.97 24.10
N LEU A 1076 -101.22 76.56 23.39
CA LEU A 1076 -101.45 77.73 22.53
C LEU A 1076 -102.37 77.40 21.35
N ILE A 1077 -102.13 76.28 20.65
CA ILE A 1077 -103.00 75.81 19.55
C ILE A 1077 -104.41 75.54 20.06
N GLN A 1078 -104.55 74.95 21.24
CA GLN A 1078 -105.83 74.68 21.88
C GLN A 1078 -106.53 75.97 22.31
N LEU A 1079 -105.81 76.97 22.83
CA LEU A 1079 -106.34 78.32 23.05
C LEU A 1079 -106.82 79.02 21.77
N PHE A 1080 -106.20 78.73 20.62
CA PHE A 1080 -106.63 79.25 19.32
C PHE A 1080 -107.80 78.45 18.73
N LEU A 1081 -107.91 77.15 19.02
CA LEU A 1081 -109.02 76.28 18.61
C LEU A 1081 -110.28 76.53 19.46
N ASP A 1082 -110.14 76.73 20.77
CA ASP A 1082 -111.22 77.09 21.71
C ASP A 1082 -111.75 78.54 21.50
N ARG A 1083 -111.07 79.34 20.65
CA ARG A 1083 -111.50 80.68 20.22
C ARG A 1083 -112.29 80.70 18.91
N LYS A 1084 -112.58 79.54 18.33
CA LYS A 1084 -113.58 79.35 17.28
C LYS A 1084 -114.82 78.71 17.87
#